data_AF-A0AB36Y2F6-F1
#
_entry.id   AF-A0AB36Y2F6-F1
#
_cell.length_a   1.000
_cell.length_b   1.000
_cell.length_c   1.000
_cell.angle_alpha   90.00
_cell.angle_beta   90.00
_cell.angle_gamma   90.00
#
_symmetry.space_group_name_H-M   'P 1'
#
loop_
_entity.id
_entity.type
_entity.pdbx_description
1 polymer ?
#
loop_
_entity_poly.entity_id
_entity_poly.type
_entity_poly.pdbx_seq_one_letter_code
_entity_poly.pdbx_strand_id
1 'polypeptide(L)'
;MDRNQRDVQWLGEEEAHLGPAARAALGILIERDDWAWWEEPLKTQASLERAAAGQGPVKWGGDSSVMDADQWVDSQRAVILGRAFYQLNRQAPQKIKVMRAVWGWPDGAQIIGQVALELSQLVGPGHVFPEWERNAKPRFPDVTRSQRGLGVVASPDLLPYQLLDAVQGYVEWSPDNRIADIVVAASAQALGTTRAARLVILYGQSVEDELAHVSSLRDDLSAQCVVHVEASEESISNWLKAMLTSWAEWGETFTDAIEMAAIGTGLRTLVLSSTQSFLFGRGTFSGLTTTVEARQSSHEYRLEPLKESLPPRASVLPLPDSVLADQVSSDDSESSSIIEKTPSPRAGAASRDTDYLGQETGAARQYRPTPRVVRPAPPVERVLNAQARQYQQEIEEWPTHGVVEIDVDIRVKTPLRDRGDRPSFPDDRVEWGTQSKQLQVHMFEFGREPMSQTLDLSRTGDSTAATFVRESGNGPVDLRFLVSEGARILQTARLQTAPGETIRFFIENIVTSVHRAKTAFDAALLINDSLGNQPSATIIDEGGEAHFCPLSLSGIADARNDLLRTLERAVANPNALLSPLMVELANSGVLLQNHIRSIVPAWPGNEARVQLVTQSDVFFPIEYLYDGKIPGSPDAVLCTESAGCLKEGRAITGCHIREAGEQLCPMGFLGISGVVERHTWKAGQDPRLWGAPGDYKSKRHRIDDLSTIAFAASDKADDFRDSDTKHHEIVRVANIEKALGVRKISDWTSWQAGLEMDSPLMLVLLVHLEKKAMYVGENVGLNLGAIGVQHVGNAPVVIAIGCSTGVGDLPGSSLPLVLQTKGARVVVAAMTGVLGRHANRVARDLAILLQKAAVSHRSAFVGEVISAMRRQLLAEGLALGMAVVAFGDADIVLGRE
;
A
#
# COMPACT_ATOMS: atom_id res chain seq x y z
N MET A 1 13.46 -8.70 12.39
CA MET A 1 14.38 -8.40 11.28
C MET A 1 15.03 -7.07 11.60
N ASP A 2 16.32 -6.91 11.35
CA ASP A 2 17.02 -5.64 11.63
C ASP A 2 16.55 -4.54 10.64
N ARG A 3 16.66 -3.25 11.01
CA ARG A 3 16.26 -2.14 10.13
C ARG A 3 17.08 -2.08 8.85
N ASN A 4 18.39 -2.32 8.90
CA ASN A 4 19.19 -2.40 7.68
C ASN A 4 18.70 -3.52 6.74
N GLN A 5 18.22 -4.64 7.29
CA GLN A 5 17.64 -5.73 6.49
C GLN A 5 16.29 -5.34 5.88
N ARG A 6 15.43 -4.58 6.61
CA ARG A 6 14.22 -3.96 6.05
C ARG A 6 14.58 -3.00 4.91
N ASP A 7 15.54 -2.11 5.11
CA ASP A 7 15.95 -1.11 4.13
C ASP A 7 16.60 -1.73 2.87
N VAL A 8 17.38 -2.81 3.02
CA VAL A 8 17.90 -3.61 1.89
C VAL A 8 16.76 -4.33 1.15
N GLN A 9 15.78 -4.91 1.85
CA GLN A 9 14.62 -5.53 1.21
C GLN A 9 13.72 -4.51 0.50
N TRP A 10 13.61 -3.30 1.05
CA TRP A 10 12.78 -2.21 0.55
C TRP A 10 13.41 -1.53 -0.67
N LEU A 11 14.69 -1.14 -0.60
CA LEU A 11 15.36 -0.27 -1.58
C LEU A 11 16.39 -1.01 -2.45
N GLY A 12 16.78 -2.23 -2.07
CA GLY A 12 17.93 -2.93 -2.64
C GLY A 12 19.25 -2.55 -1.94
N GLU A 13 20.29 -3.37 -2.10
CA GLU A 13 21.57 -3.20 -1.40
C GLU A 13 22.25 -1.85 -1.69
N GLU A 14 22.14 -1.34 -2.93
CA GLU A 14 22.77 -0.09 -3.35
C GLU A 14 22.12 1.14 -2.68
N GLU A 15 20.80 1.14 -2.54
CA GLU A 15 20.02 2.31 -2.10
C GLU A 15 19.49 2.19 -0.66
N ALA A 16 19.75 1.07 0.05
CA ALA A 16 19.35 0.86 1.44
C ALA A 16 19.76 2.01 2.37
N HIS A 17 20.91 2.65 2.10
CA HIS A 17 21.42 3.81 2.82
C HIS A 17 20.50 5.06 2.76
N LEU A 18 19.54 5.09 1.83
CA LEU A 18 18.51 6.13 1.73
C LEU A 18 17.30 5.88 2.64
N GLY A 19 17.11 4.68 3.20
CA GLY A 19 15.95 4.32 4.01
C GLY A 19 15.68 5.29 5.18
N PRO A 20 16.70 5.60 6.00
CA PRO A 20 16.57 6.62 7.04
C PRO A 20 16.21 8.01 6.50
N ALA A 21 16.83 8.45 5.41
CA ALA A 21 16.55 9.74 4.79
C ALA A 21 15.13 9.82 4.22
N ALA A 22 14.60 8.71 3.71
CA ALA A 22 13.22 8.59 3.25
C ALA A 22 12.23 8.76 4.41
N ARG A 23 12.47 8.10 5.55
CA ARG A 23 11.67 8.28 6.79
C ARG A 23 11.81 9.69 7.38
N ALA A 24 12.99 10.30 7.27
CA ALA A 24 13.22 11.69 7.67
C ALA A 24 12.36 12.67 6.83
N ALA A 25 12.37 12.54 5.50
CA ALA A 25 11.48 13.30 4.62
C ALA A 25 10.00 13.07 4.95
N LEU A 26 9.61 11.82 5.10
CA LEU A 26 8.22 11.41 5.29
C LEU A 26 7.61 11.99 6.58
N GLY A 27 8.30 11.89 7.71
CA GLY A 27 7.84 12.47 8.98
C GLY A 27 7.82 14.00 9.00
N ILE A 28 8.59 14.68 8.13
CA ILE A 28 8.46 16.14 7.91
C ILE A 28 7.19 16.46 7.13
N LEU A 29 6.92 15.70 6.06
CA LEU A 29 5.79 15.96 5.15
C LEU A 29 4.44 15.63 5.80
N ILE A 30 4.34 14.52 6.53
CA ILE A 30 3.12 14.10 7.24
C ILE A 30 2.80 15.06 8.40
N GLU A 31 3.79 15.49 9.20
CA GLU A 31 3.60 16.52 10.26
C GLU A 31 3.17 17.89 9.70
N ARG A 32 3.38 18.14 8.40
CA ARG A 32 2.90 19.33 7.68
C ARG A 32 1.56 19.14 6.96
N ASP A 33 1.04 17.92 6.88
CA ASP A 33 -0.08 17.53 6.03
C ASP A 33 0.13 17.96 4.55
N ASP A 34 1.37 17.86 4.05
CA ASP A 34 1.71 18.07 2.63
C ASP A 34 1.78 16.70 1.94
N TRP A 35 0.81 16.44 1.07
CA TRP A 35 0.68 15.19 0.30
C TRP A 35 1.07 15.36 -1.18
N ALA A 36 1.60 16.51 -1.60
CA ALA A 36 1.87 16.76 -3.03
C ALA A 36 3.00 15.86 -3.59
N TRP A 37 3.92 15.42 -2.73
CA TRP A 37 4.94 14.41 -3.04
C TRP A 37 4.35 13.04 -3.40
N TRP A 38 3.14 12.72 -2.90
CA TRP A 38 2.47 11.45 -3.16
C TRP A 38 1.73 11.44 -4.52
N GLU A 39 1.25 12.58 -5.00
CA GLU A 39 0.62 12.64 -6.33
C GLU A 39 1.66 12.83 -7.44
N GLU A 40 2.68 13.65 -7.19
CA GLU A 40 3.73 13.97 -8.14
C GLU A 40 5.10 13.85 -7.46
N PRO A 41 5.78 12.69 -7.55
CA PRO A 41 7.07 12.48 -6.88
C PRO A 41 8.14 13.51 -7.23
N LEU A 42 8.07 14.15 -8.40
CA LEU A 42 8.95 15.25 -8.80
C LEU A 42 8.78 16.53 -7.95
N LYS A 43 7.64 16.71 -7.26
CA LYS A 43 7.40 17.82 -6.33
C LYS A 43 7.98 17.60 -4.94
N THR A 44 8.49 16.40 -4.62
CA THR A 44 9.02 16.05 -3.29
C THR A 44 10.03 17.07 -2.76
N GLN A 45 11.01 17.46 -3.58
CA GLN A 45 12.00 18.49 -3.21
C GLN A 45 11.34 19.82 -2.84
N ALA A 46 10.42 20.32 -3.67
CA ALA A 46 9.77 21.60 -3.45
C ALA A 46 8.79 21.59 -2.24
N SER A 47 8.17 20.44 -1.94
CA SER A 47 7.37 20.28 -0.71
C SER A 47 8.24 20.21 0.54
N LEU A 48 9.40 19.52 0.49
CA LEU A 48 10.36 19.50 1.60
C LEU A 48 10.98 20.89 1.87
N GLU A 49 11.41 21.59 0.81
CA GLU A 49 11.90 22.98 0.92
C GLU A 49 10.83 23.89 1.54
N ARG A 50 9.57 23.78 1.11
CA ARG A 50 8.44 24.53 1.69
C ARG A 50 8.18 24.16 3.16
N ALA A 51 8.29 22.89 3.52
CA ALA A 51 8.15 22.41 4.89
C ALA A 51 9.30 22.89 5.81
N ALA A 52 10.49 23.11 5.25
CA ALA A 52 11.70 23.55 5.95
C ALA A 52 11.90 25.08 5.98
N ALA A 53 11.29 25.86 5.08
CA ALA A 53 11.52 27.30 4.89
C ALA A 53 11.14 28.25 6.06
N GLY A 54 10.89 27.73 7.27
CA GLY A 54 10.63 28.53 8.47
C GLY A 54 11.90 28.98 9.17
N GLN A 55 11.85 30.08 9.93
CA GLN A 55 12.97 30.57 10.76
C GLN A 55 13.14 29.77 12.08
N GLY A 56 13.01 28.44 12.03
CA GLY A 56 13.07 27.57 13.20
C GLY A 56 13.24 26.11 12.81
N PRO A 57 13.32 25.20 13.79
CA PRO A 57 13.52 23.79 13.50
C PRO A 57 12.37 23.22 12.67
N VAL A 58 12.71 22.33 11.74
CA VAL A 58 11.73 21.57 10.98
C VAL A 58 11.05 20.60 11.92
N LYS A 59 9.72 20.58 11.91
CA LYS A 59 8.96 19.60 12.71
C LYS A 59 8.97 18.24 12.02
N TRP A 60 9.11 17.18 12.80
CA TRP A 60 9.02 15.80 12.37
C TRP A 60 8.04 15.05 13.29
N GLY A 61 7.15 14.25 12.72
CA GLY A 61 6.12 13.54 13.47
C GLY A 61 4.95 13.12 12.59
N GLY A 62 3.73 13.54 12.95
CA GLY A 62 2.50 13.07 12.33
C GLY A 62 2.03 11.72 12.88
N ASP A 63 2.40 10.62 12.21
CA ASP A 63 1.85 9.27 12.43
C ASP A 63 2.95 8.18 12.48
N SER A 64 2.73 7.13 13.28
CA SER A 64 3.70 6.06 13.50
C SER A 64 4.06 5.24 12.26
N SER A 65 3.20 5.24 11.23
CA SER A 65 3.46 4.59 9.94
C SER A 65 4.68 5.11 9.19
N VAL A 66 5.27 6.25 9.60
CA VAL A 66 6.60 6.68 9.16
C VAL A 66 7.67 5.63 9.48
N MET A 67 7.54 4.91 10.59
CA MET A 67 8.51 3.89 11.02
C MET A 67 8.41 2.58 10.23
N ASP A 68 7.29 2.39 9.53
CA ASP A 68 6.99 1.24 8.67
C ASP A 68 6.79 1.67 7.20
N ALA A 69 7.50 2.72 6.77
CA ALA A 69 7.43 3.25 5.41
C ALA A 69 7.69 2.21 4.31
N ASP A 70 8.49 1.18 4.60
CA ASP A 70 8.76 0.02 3.75
C ASP A 70 7.52 -0.82 3.41
N GLN A 71 6.45 -0.69 4.20
CA GLN A 71 5.20 -1.43 4.02
C GLN A 71 4.20 -0.73 3.08
N TRP A 72 4.39 0.56 2.78
CA TRP A 72 3.37 1.35 2.05
C TRP A 72 3.91 2.43 1.09
N VAL A 73 5.19 2.79 1.17
CA VAL A 73 5.86 3.65 0.18
C VAL A 73 6.69 2.74 -0.73
N ASP A 74 6.48 2.81 -2.05
CA ASP A 74 7.29 2.03 -2.98
C ASP A 74 8.76 2.49 -3.02
N SER A 75 9.63 1.61 -3.48
CA SER A 75 11.08 1.84 -3.46
C SER A 75 11.53 3.03 -4.30
N GLN A 76 10.88 3.31 -5.43
CA GLN A 76 11.24 4.46 -6.28
C GLN A 76 10.91 5.78 -5.59
N ARG A 77 9.74 5.88 -4.96
CA ARG A 77 9.36 7.06 -4.15
C ARG A 77 10.22 7.23 -2.92
N ALA A 78 10.58 6.14 -2.25
CA ALA A 78 11.47 6.17 -1.10
C ALA A 78 12.87 6.67 -1.48
N VAL A 79 13.42 6.22 -2.61
CA VAL A 79 14.68 6.75 -3.17
C VAL A 79 14.56 8.25 -3.49
N ILE A 80 13.44 8.71 -4.06
CA ILE A 80 13.19 10.14 -4.32
C ILE A 80 13.11 10.95 -3.02
N LEU A 81 12.38 10.47 -2.00
CA LEU A 81 12.29 11.07 -0.66
C LEU A 81 13.66 11.18 0.00
N GLY A 82 14.44 10.10 0.01
CA GLY A 82 15.78 10.07 0.60
C GLY A 82 16.75 11.01 -0.10
N ARG A 83 16.82 10.97 -1.44
CA ARG A 83 17.65 11.90 -2.23
C ARG A 83 17.26 13.37 -2.03
N ALA A 84 15.96 13.67 -1.98
CA ALA A 84 15.47 15.02 -1.73
C ALA A 84 15.81 15.51 -0.31
N PHE A 85 15.71 14.65 0.70
CA PHE A 85 16.16 14.96 2.06
C PHE A 85 17.67 15.24 2.12
N TYR A 86 18.51 14.40 1.48
CA TYR A 86 19.94 14.65 1.39
C TYR A 86 20.26 15.96 0.66
N GLN A 87 19.52 16.30 -0.40
CA GLN A 87 19.69 17.59 -1.09
C GLN A 87 19.33 18.77 -0.17
N LEU A 88 18.21 18.70 0.55
CA LEU A 88 17.81 19.71 1.53
C LEU A 88 18.88 19.88 2.62
N ASN A 89 19.36 18.77 3.20
CA ASN A 89 20.36 18.79 4.27
C ASN A 89 21.74 19.29 3.80
N ARG A 90 22.11 19.04 2.54
CA ARG A 90 23.33 19.59 1.91
C ARG A 90 23.26 21.08 1.61
N GLN A 91 22.06 21.65 1.41
CA GLN A 91 21.89 23.09 1.25
C GLN A 91 22.05 23.81 2.60
N ALA A 92 21.48 23.25 3.67
CA ALA A 92 21.68 23.67 5.04
C ALA A 92 21.40 22.50 6.00
N PRO A 93 22.25 22.24 7.01
CA PRO A 93 21.98 21.23 8.04
C PRO A 93 20.63 21.48 8.72
N GLN A 94 19.76 20.47 8.68
CA GLN A 94 18.38 20.62 9.16
C GLN A 94 18.29 20.38 10.67
N LYS A 95 17.92 21.42 11.41
CA LYS A 95 17.61 21.33 12.84
C LYS A 95 16.20 20.73 12.99
N ILE A 96 16.08 19.49 13.46
CA ILE A 96 14.83 18.73 13.51
C ILE A 96 14.25 18.67 14.93
N LYS A 97 12.95 18.94 15.02
CA LYS A 97 12.15 18.89 16.23
C LYS A 97 11.18 17.70 16.14
N VAL A 98 11.45 16.64 16.90
CA VAL A 98 10.55 15.49 17.00
C VAL A 98 9.38 15.88 17.92
N MET A 99 8.17 15.87 17.38
CA MET A 99 6.99 16.46 18.01
C MET A 99 6.43 15.60 19.16
N ARG A 100 5.82 16.23 20.18
CA ARG A 100 5.27 15.53 21.35
C ARG A 100 4.33 14.36 21.01
N ALA A 101 3.61 14.42 19.89
CA ALA A 101 2.70 13.36 19.46
C ALA A 101 3.38 11.98 19.30
N VAL A 102 4.69 11.96 19.02
CA VAL A 102 5.50 10.74 18.84
C VAL A 102 5.60 9.92 20.14
N TRP A 103 5.48 10.53 21.34
CA TRP A 103 5.47 9.78 22.61
C TRP A 103 4.24 8.88 22.77
N GLY A 104 3.17 9.15 22.02
CA GLY A 104 1.94 8.36 21.99
C GLY A 104 1.89 7.34 20.85
N TRP A 105 3.01 7.10 20.16
CA TRP A 105 3.13 6.00 19.19
C TRP A 105 3.31 4.66 19.92
N PRO A 106 3.10 3.50 19.26
CA PRO A 106 3.48 2.20 19.80
C PRO A 106 4.93 2.21 20.32
N ASP A 107 5.22 1.46 21.38
CA ASP A 107 6.54 1.39 22.03
C ASP A 107 7.10 2.72 22.60
N GLY A 108 6.37 3.84 22.40
CA GLY A 108 6.53 5.12 23.09
C GLY A 108 7.96 5.67 23.16
N ALA A 109 8.56 5.57 24.35
CA ALA A 109 9.91 6.08 24.62
C ALA A 109 10.99 5.40 23.76
N GLN A 110 10.84 4.10 23.45
CA GLN A 110 11.81 3.35 22.64
C GLN A 110 11.83 3.87 21.19
N ILE A 111 10.65 4.08 20.59
CA ILE A 111 10.53 4.68 19.26
C ILE A 111 11.20 6.06 19.24
N ILE A 112 11.05 6.88 20.28
CA ILE A 112 11.68 8.21 20.32
C ILE A 112 13.20 8.14 20.40
N GLY A 113 13.75 7.22 21.18
CA GLY A 113 15.20 6.96 21.17
C GLY A 113 15.70 6.60 19.78
N GLN A 114 15.00 5.67 19.13
CA GLN A 114 15.35 5.18 17.80
C GLN A 114 15.23 6.26 16.72
N VAL A 115 14.14 7.03 16.72
CA VAL A 115 13.91 8.18 15.83
C VAL A 115 14.97 9.25 16.04
N ALA A 116 15.24 9.63 17.29
CA ALA A 116 16.23 10.66 17.59
C ALA A 116 17.63 10.21 17.15
N LEU A 117 17.99 8.94 17.37
CA LEU A 117 19.25 8.35 16.94
C LEU A 117 19.39 8.33 15.41
N GLU A 118 18.38 7.81 14.71
CA GLU A 118 18.35 7.67 13.25
C GLU A 118 18.41 9.03 12.55
N LEU A 119 17.64 10.01 13.03
CA LEU A 119 17.71 11.39 12.52
C LEU A 119 19.06 12.05 12.85
N SER A 120 19.63 11.82 14.05
CA SER A 120 20.93 12.42 14.43
C SER A 120 22.09 11.88 13.58
N GLN A 121 21.99 10.65 13.08
CA GLN A 121 22.96 10.11 12.12
C GLN A 121 22.89 10.80 10.75
N LEU A 122 21.74 11.38 10.38
CA LEU A 122 21.53 12.06 9.10
C LEU A 122 21.89 13.55 9.14
N VAL A 123 21.54 14.25 10.22
CA VAL A 123 21.71 15.72 10.33
C VAL A 123 22.80 16.17 11.30
N GLY A 124 23.44 15.24 12.00
CA GLY A 124 24.47 15.51 13.00
C GLY A 124 23.94 15.46 14.45
N PRO A 125 24.77 15.04 15.41
CA PRO A 125 24.40 15.05 16.83
C PRO A 125 24.11 16.48 17.30
N GLY A 126 23.09 16.65 18.14
CA GLY A 126 22.64 17.97 18.61
C GLY A 126 21.67 18.70 17.67
N HIS A 127 21.59 18.35 16.37
CA HIS A 127 20.62 18.96 15.46
C HIS A 127 19.21 18.39 15.59
N VAL A 128 19.05 17.23 16.25
CA VAL A 128 17.74 16.62 16.55
C VAL A 128 17.43 16.73 18.03
N PHE A 129 16.17 17.02 18.37
CA PHE A 129 15.68 16.93 19.74
C PHE A 129 14.19 16.55 19.78
N PRO A 130 13.80 15.62 20.66
CA PRO A 130 12.41 15.44 21.06
C PRO A 130 11.88 16.61 21.89
N GLU A 131 10.62 17.00 21.65
CA GLU A 131 9.85 17.73 22.67
C GLU A 131 9.60 16.83 23.87
N TRP A 132 9.54 17.42 25.06
CA TRP A 132 9.06 16.76 26.28
C TRP A 132 7.66 16.15 26.11
N GLU A 133 7.50 14.89 26.54
CA GLU A 133 6.22 14.14 26.63
C GLU A 133 5.11 15.01 27.21
N ARG A 134 5.42 15.77 28.27
CA ARG A 134 4.49 16.63 28.99
C ARG A 134 4.87 18.10 28.83
N ASN A 135 3.86 18.96 28.71
CA ASN A 135 4.05 20.41 28.65
C ASN A 135 4.22 21.04 30.05
N ALA A 136 5.10 20.45 30.86
CA ALA A 136 5.48 21.01 32.14
C ALA A 136 6.27 22.31 31.93
N LYS A 137 5.97 23.34 32.73
CA LYS A 137 6.72 24.62 32.76
C LYS A 137 7.26 24.87 34.18
N PRO A 138 8.13 23.99 34.68
CA PRO A 138 8.69 24.12 36.02
C PRO A 138 9.49 25.43 36.15
N ARG A 139 9.39 26.08 37.31
CA ARG A 139 10.17 27.28 37.61
C ARG A 139 11.55 26.85 38.09
N PHE A 140 12.56 27.11 37.29
CA PHE A 140 13.94 26.86 37.68
C PHE A 140 14.34 27.77 38.85
N PRO A 141 14.89 27.24 39.96
CA PRO A 141 15.33 28.05 41.11
C PRO A 141 16.62 28.81 40.80
N ASP A 142 16.93 29.83 41.62
CA ASP A 142 18.20 30.53 41.52
C ASP A 142 19.36 29.64 41.96
N VAL A 143 20.44 29.64 41.17
CA VAL A 143 21.66 28.89 41.43
C VAL A 143 22.62 29.77 42.25
N THR A 144 23.04 29.29 43.42
CA THR A 144 24.09 29.95 44.21
C THR A 144 25.43 29.84 43.48
N ARG A 145 26.12 30.96 43.29
CA ARG A 145 27.38 31.03 42.53
C ARG A 145 28.46 31.78 43.29
N SER A 146 29.75 31.41 43.12
CA SER A 146 30.86 32.18 43.71
C SER A 146 31.14 33.48 42.95
N GLN A 147 30.90 33.51 41.63
CA GLN A 147 31.07 34.69 40.78
C GLN A 147 29.91 34.84 39.79
N ARG A 148 29.54 36.10 39.49
CA ARG A 148 28.45 36.40 38.55
C ARG A 148 28.91 36.12 37.12
N GLY A 149 28.26 35.17 36.45
CA GLY A 149 28.51 34.82 35.05
C GLY A 149 29.08 33.41 34.83
N LEU A 150 29.57 32.75 35.89
CA LEU A 150 29.97 31.33 35.83
C LEU A 150 28.73 30.43 35.80
N GLY A 151 28.79 29.33 35.05
CA GLY A 151 27.80 28.25 35.14
C GLY A 151 28.21 27.23 36.20
N VAL A 152 27.24 26.73 36.97
CA VAL A 152 27.53 25.70 37.98
C VAL A 152 27.41 24.32 37.36
N VAL A 153 28.49 23.54 37.43
CA VAL A 153 28.53 22.12 37.07
C VAL A 153 28.60 21.29 38.34
N ALA A 154 27.82 20.21 38.44
CA ALA A 154 27.92 19.24 39.51
C ALA A 154 27.85 17.80 38.95
N SER A 155 28.38 16.84 39.72
CA SER A 155 28.21 15.42 39.45
C SER A 155 28.21 14.65 40.78
N PRO A 156 27.38 13.61 40.94
CA PRO A 156 27.52 12.67 42.04
C PRO A 156 28.69 11.68 41.81
N ASP A 157 29.09 11.48 40.55
CA ASP A 157 29.98 10.37 40.15
C ASP A 157 31.38 10.86 39.72
N LEU A 158 31.48 12.01 39.04
CA LEU A 158 32.74 12.52 38.49
C LEU A 158 33.54 13.37 39.48
N LEU A 159 34.87 13.23 39.43
CA LEU A 159 35.79 14.01 40.26
C LEU A 159 36.29 15.29 39.55
N PRO A 160 36.23 16.47 40.19
CA PRO A 160 36.44 17.78 39.53
C PRO A 160 37.77 17.96 38.79
N TYR A 161 38.85 17.34 39.28
CA TYR A 161 40.21 17.61 38.82
C TYR A 161 40.49 17.17 37.37
N GLN A 162 39.65 16.33 36.77
CA GLN A 162 39.80 15.92 35.37
C GLN A 162 39.37 17.00 34.35
N LEU A 163 38.60 18.00 34.79
CA LEU A 163 37.95 18.98 33.92
C LEU A 163 38.40 20.43 34.12
N LEU A 164 38.82 20.80 35.32
CA LEU A 164 38.96 22.19 35.74
C LEU A 164 39.96 23.02 34.90
N ASP A 165 41.08 22.45 34.45
CA ASP A 165 42.20 23.23 33.89
C ASP A 165 41.90 23.99 32.59
N ALA A 166 40.89 23.58 31.81
CA ALA A 166 40.55 24.25 30.54
C ALA A 166 39.35 25.21 30.63
N VAL A 167 38.46 25.03 31.61
CA VAL A 167 37.16 25.73 31.65
C VAL A 167 36.92 26.52 32.95
N GLN A 168 37.94 26.64 33.81
CA GLN A 168 37.96 27.41 35.06
C GLN A 168 37.48 28.87 34.93
N GLY A 169 37.58 29.48 33.74
CA GLY A 169 37.10 30.85 33.49
C GLY A 169 35.59 30.97 33.21
N TYR A 170 34.89 29.84 33.02
CA TYR A 170 33.50 29.79 32.55
C TYR A 170 32.58 28.96 33.45
N VAL A 171 33.10 27.89 34.05
CA VAL A 171 32.34 27.04 34.98
C VAL A 171 33.00 26.97 36.35
N GLU A 172 32.17 26.84 37.38
CA GLU A 172 32.59 26.40 38.70
C GLU A 172 32.02 25.01 39.00
N TRP A 173 32.84 24.16 39.62
CA TRP A 173 32.41 22.82 40.03
C TRP A 173 31.87 22.87 41.46
N SER A 174 30.59 22.56 41.64
CA SER A 174 29.95 22.53 42.95
C SER A 174 30.00 21.13 43.56
N PRO A 175 30.45 20.98 44.82
CA PRO A 175 30.26 19.75 45.60
C PRO A 175 28.83 19.60 46.12
N ASP A 176 28.01 20.65 46.11
CA ASP A 176 26.56 20.55 46.34
C ASP A 176 25.85 20.38 44.99
N ASN A 177 25.33 19.18 44.75
CA ASN A 177 24.60 18.82 43.53
C ASN A 177 23.09 19.12 43.60
N ARG A 178 22.58 19.73 44.68
CA ARG A 178 21.13 20.00 44.83
C ARG A 178 20.59 20.94 43.76
N ILE A 179 21.33 21.98 43.38
CA ILE A 179 20.92 22.96 42.37
C ILE A 179 22.15 23.34 41.54
N ALA A 180 22.13 23.07 40.24
CA ALA A 180 23.20 23.41 39.31
C ALA A 180 22.65 23.82 37.94
N ASP A 181 23.46 24.50 37.11
CA ASP A 181 23.08 24.75 35.71
C ASP A 181 23.22 23.46 34.89
N ILE A 182 24.31 22.71 35.11
CA ILE A 182 24.60 21.42 34.50
C ILE A 182 24.77 20.37 35.59
N VAL A 183 24.14 19.21 35.44
CA VAL A 183 24.49 18.01 36.22
C VAL A 183 24.88 16.88 35.27
N VAL A 184 25.98 16.21 35.60
CA VAL A 184 26.52 15.06 34.85
C VAL A 184 26.44 13.82 35.74
N ALA A 185 25.86 12.71 35.27
CA ALA A 185 25.71 11.49 36.07
C ALA A 185 25.70 10.22 35.21
N ALA A 186 26.02 9.07 35.81
CA ALA A 186 26.03 7.78 35.14
C ALA A 186 24.62 7.23 34.82
N SER A 187 23.59 7.70 35.51
CA SER A 187 22.18 7.38 35.22
C SER A 187 21.20 8.41 35.80
N ALA A 188 19.95 8.39 35.35
CA ALA A 188 18.88 9.19 35.94
C ALA A 188 18.66 8.87 37.43
N GLN A 189 18.88 7.63 37.88
CA GLN A 189 18.68 7.27 39.29
C GLN A 189 19.80 7.81 40.20
N ALA A 190 21.03 7.97 39.69
CA ALA A 190 22.13 8.60 40.42
C ALA A 190 21.85 10.07 40.81
N LEU A 191 20.90 10.71 40.12
CA LEU A 191 20.50 12.10 40.36
C LEU A 191 19.60 12.29 41.60
N GLY A 192 19.27 11.27 42.38
CA GLY A 192 18.29 11.33 43.48
C GLY A 192 18.53 12.34 44.62
N THR A 193 19.69 13.01 44.66
CA THR A 193 19.99 14.14 45.57
C THR A 193 19.83 15.52 44.93
N THR A 194 19.78 15.57 43.60
CA THR A 194 19.54 16.76 42.78
C THR A 194 18.09 17.20 42.94
N ARG A 195 17.86 18.51 43.04
CA ARG A 195 16.52 19.14 43.06
C ARG A 195 16.26 20.00 41.84
N ALA A 196 17.32 20.49 41.19
CA ALA A 196 17.20 21.27 39.96
C ALA A 196 18.48 21.21 39.10
N ALA A 197 18.32 20.90 37.81
CA ALA A 197 19.37 20.97 36.80
C ALA A 197 18.77 21.55 35.50
N ARG A 198 19.42 22.48 34.78
CA ARG A 198 18.88 22.96 33.49
C ARG A 198 19.25 22.03 32.35
N LEU A 199 20.50 21.60 32.34
CA LEU A 199 21.04 20.59 31.47
C LEU A 199 21.39 19.36 32.30
N VAL A 200 20.83 18.21 31.93
CA VAL A 200 21.23 16.92 32.46
C VAL A 200 22.05 16.20 31.40
N ILE A 201 23.23 15.72 31.77
CA ILE A 201 24.12 14.94 30.89
C ILE A 201 24.25 13.55 31.53
N LEU A 202 23.71 12.56 30.85
CA LEU A 202 23.77 11.16 31.24
C LEU A 202 24.89 10.48 30.44
N TYR A 203 25.67 9.63 31.08
CA TYR A 203 26.72 8.86 30.39
C TYR A 203 26.67 7.38 30.76
N GLY A 204 26.72 6.51 29.75
CA GLY A 204 26.61 5.07 29.95
C GLY A 204 26.57 4.31 28.64
N GLN A 205 26.05 3.08 28.63
CA GLN A 205 25.90 2.28 27.41
C GLN A 205 24.45 2.09 26.96
N SER A 206 23.45 2.40 27.80
CA SER A 206 22.04 2.13 27.53
C SER A 206 21.22 3.42 27.42
N VAL A 207 20.94 3.82 26.18
CA VAL A 207 20.02 4.93 25.89
C VAL A 207 18.57 4.56 26.27
N GLU A 208 18.21 3.28 26.14
CA GLU A 208 16.83 2.80 26.34
C GLU A 208 16.39 2.89 27.81
N ASP A 209 17.26 2.52 28.76
CA ASP A 209 16.97 2.61 30.20
C ASP A 209 16.74 4.06 30.65
N GLU A 210 17.52 5.01 30.10
CA GLU A 210 17.40 6.42 30.45
C GLU A 210 16.16 7.09 29.85
N LEU A 211 15.72 6.67 28.67
CA LEU A 211 14.52 7.19 28.01
C LEU A 211 13.24 6.98 28.83
N ALA A 212 13.16 5.88 29.58
CA ALA A 212 12.05 5.63 30.51
C ALA A 212 11.98 6.65 31.66
N HIS A 213 13.07 7.35 31.96
CA HIS A 213 13.19 8.32 33.04
C HIS A 213 13.19 9.78 32.58
N VAL A 214 13.31 10.07 31.28
CA VAL A 214 13.37 11.45 30.74
C VAL A 214 12.22 12.32 31.23
N SER A 215 10.99 11.80 31.25
CA SER A 215 9.83 12.56 31.71
C SER A 215 9.86 12.91 33.20
N SER A 216 10.44 12.05 34.06
CA SER A 216 10.59 12.39 35.49
C SER A 216 11.68 13.44 35.68
N LEU A 217 12.78 13.42 34.92
CA LEU A 217 13.81 14.48 34.95
C LEU A 217 13.23 15.87 34.66
N ARG A 218 12.18 15.98 33.83
CA ARG A 218 11.48 17.25 33.58
C ARG A 218 10.72 17.74 34.81
N ASP A 219 9.98 16.85 35.45
CA ASP A 219 9.06 17.18 36.55
C ASP A 219 9.82 17.33 37.89
N ASP A 220 10.80 16.45 38.15
CA ASP A 220 11.58 16.40 39.38
C ASP A 220 12.72 17.42 39.42
N LEU A 221 13.50 17.55 38.31
CA LEU A 221 14.71 18.38 38.26
C LEU A 221 14.52 19.69 37.50
N SER A 222 13.30 19.99 37.04
CA SER A 222 13.04 21.14 36.17
C SER A 222 13.85 21.17 34.85
N ALA A 223 14.36 20.01 34.41
CA ALA A 223 15.31 19.88 33.30
C ALA A 223 14.80 20.55 32.02
N GLN A 224 15.63 21.37 31.37
CA GLN A 224 15.31 22.07 30.11
C GLN A 224 15.88 21.34 28.89
N CYS A 225 16.93 20.55 29.08
CA CYS A 225 17.55 19.67 28.10
C CYS A 225 18.13 18.43 28.81
N VAL A 226 18.01 17.26 28.18
CA VAL A 226 18.70 16.01 28.58
C VAL A 226 19.50 15.50 27.39
N VAL A 227 20.78 15.22 27.64
CA VAL A 227 21.72 14.68 26.66
C VAL A 227 22.25 13.35 27.20
N HIS A 228 22.30 12.31 26.36
CA HIS A 228 23.01 11.07 26.64
C HIS A 228 24.30 11.01 25.81
N VAL A 229 25.39 10.52 26.41
CA VAL A 229 26.67 10.28 25.74
C VAL A 229 27.07 8.83 25.98
N GLU A 230 27.32 8.06 24.91
CA GLU A 230 27.85 6.70 25.04
C GLU A 230 29.33 6.77 25.44
N ALA A 231 29.61 6.71 26.75
CA ALA A 231 30.91 7.04 27.32
C ALA A 231 31.21 6.31 28.65
N SER A 232 32.50 6.12 28.93
CA SER A 232 33.02 5.80 30.26
C SER A 232 33.32 7.09 31.04
N GLU A 233 33.60 6.97 32.33
CA GLU A 233 33.98 8.09 33.22
C GLU A 233 35.15 8.94 32.66
N GLU A 234 36.16 8.31 32.07
CA GLU A 234 37.31 9.01 31.49
C GLU A 234 36.94 9.70 30.15
N SER A 235 36.13 9.04 29.30
CA SER A 235 35.79 9.61 28.00
C SER A 235 34.74 10.71 28.09
N ILE A 236 33.82 10.67 29.06
CA ILE A 236 32.87 11.77 29.31
C ILE A 236 33.58 13.04 29.76
N SER A 237 34.64 12.95 30.58
CA SER A 237 35.45 14.11 30.96
C SER A 237 36.07 14.81 29.74
N ASN A 238 36.56 14.05 28.76
CA ASN A 238 37.10 14.60 27.51
C ASN A 238 36.02 15.24 26.62
N TRP A 239 34.85 14.60 26.49
CA TRP A 239 33.73 15.15 25.73
C TRP A 239 33.15 16.41 26.37
N LEU A 240 32.97 16.41 27.69
CA LEU A 240 32.45 17.55 28.45
C LEU A 240 33.42 18.74 28.37
N LYS A 241 34.73 18.49 28.41
CA LYS A 241 35.77 19.51 28.17
C LYS A 241 35.64 20.13 26.78
N ALA A 242 35.51 19.31 25.73
CA ALA A 242 35.35 19.80 24.36
C ALA A 242 34.05 20.63 24.18
N MET A 243 32.92 20.13 24.70
CA MET A 243 31.62 20.78 24.64
C MET A 243 31.62 22.14 25.37
N LEU A 244 32.12 22.18 26.61
CA LEU A 244 32.19 23.41 27.39
C LEU A 244 33.16 24.44 26.79
N THR A 245 34.30 24.00 26.23
CA THR A 245 35.24 24.90 25.54
C THR A 245 34.57 25.54 24.32
N SER A 246 33.96 24.73 23.44
CA SER A 246 33.26 25.23 22.26
C SER A 246 32.09 26.18 22.63
N TRP A 247 31.27 25.81 23.60
CA TRP A 247 30.10 26.60 23.99
C TRP A 247 30.45 27.90 24.74
N ALA A 248 31.44 27.87 25.63
CA ALA A 248 31.73 28.99 26.52
C ALA A 248 32.90 29.88 26.07
N GLU A 249 33.97 29.29 25.51
CA GLU A 249 35.14 30.03 25.02
C GLU A 249 34.92 30.56 23.60
N TRP A 250 34.47 29.68 22.68
CA TRP A 250 34.29 30.07 21.27
C TRP A 250 32.93 30.72 21.01
N GLY A 251 31.99 30.61 21.96
CA GLY A 251 30.67 31.25 21.88
C GLY A 251 29.72 30.59 20.88
N GLU A 252 30.00 29.34 20.52
CA GLU A 252 29.22 28.55 19.57
C GLU A 252 27.82 28.24 20.13
N THR A 253 26.86 27.90 19.27
CA THR A 253 25.53 27.51 19.78
C THR A 253 25.60 26.14 20.45
N PHE A 254 24.72 25.88 21.42
CA PHE A 254 24.74 24.63 22.19
C PHE A 254 24.66 23.37 21.31
N THR A 255 23.95 23.42 20.17
CA THR A 255 23.93 22.30 19.22
C THR A 255 25.27 22.07 18.55
N ASP A 256 25.93 23.16 18.16
CA ASP A 256 27.16 23.10 17.37
C ASP A 256 28.34 22.72 18.29
N ALA A 257 28.27 23.08 19.59
CA ALA A 257 29.18 22.63 20.63
C ALA A 257 29.00 21.13 20.98
N ILE A 258 27.76 20.61 21.00
CA ILE A 258 27.52 19.15 21.09
C ILE A 258 28.14 18.44 19.87
N GLU A 259 27.92 18.99 18.67
CA GLU A 259 28.42 18.40 17.43
C GLU A 259 29.96 18.35 17.41
N MET A 260 30.62 19.47 17.71
CA MET A 260 32.08 19.53 17.83
C MET A 260 32.64 18.59 18.89
N ALA A 261 31.98 18.43 20.03
CA ALA A 261 32.40 17.50 21.08
C ALA A 261 32.26 16.03 20.66
N ALA A 262 31.14 15.67 20.04
CA ALA A 262 30.89 14.31 19.54
C ALA A 262 31.85 13.93 18.41
N ILE A 263 32.08 14.83 17.44
CA ILE A 263 33.05 14.63 16.35
C ILE A 263 34.48 14.58 16.90
N GLY A 264 34.83 15.48 17.83
CA GLY A 264 36.18 15.60 18.39
C GLY A 264 36.63 14.43 19.26
N THR A 265 35.69 13.74 19.93
CA THR A 265 36.00 12.54 20.75
C THR A 265 35.58 11.22 20.10
N GLY A 266 34.79 11.25 19.03
CA GLY A 266 34.20 10.06 18.41
C GLY A 266 33.10 9.39 19.25
N LEU A 267 32.67 10.01 20.36
CA LEU A 267 31.62 9.46 21.22
C LEU A 267 30.24 9.77 20.62
N ARG A 268 29.33 8.78 20.63
CA ARG A 268 27.95 8.99 20.20
C ARG A 268 27.24 9.86 21.24
N THR A 269 26.58 10.91 20.78
CA THR A 269 25.78 11.83 21.61
C THR A 269 24.36 11.94 21.07
N LEU A 270 23.37 11.93 21.96
CA LEU A 270 21.96 12.04 21.64
C LEU A 270 21.24 13.02 22.56
N VAL A 271 20.41 13.91 22.03
CA VAL A 271 19.50 14.74 22.84
C VAL A 271 18.23 13.93 23.09
N LEU A 272 17.99 13.51 24.34
CA LEU A 272 16.83 12.69 24.69
C LEU A 272 15.54 13.52 24.78
N SER A 273 15.65 14.79 25.19
CA SER A 273 14.56 15.78 25.12
C SER A 273 15.09 17.19 25.34
N SER A 274 14.47 18.19 24.73
CA SER A 274 14.83 19.59 24.99
C SER A 274 13.67 20.57 24.77
N THR A 275 13.78 21.75 25.40
CA THR A 275 12.99 22.91 24.99
C THR A 275 13.66 23.61 23.82
N GLN A 276 12.88 23.95 22.78
CA GLN A 276 13.36 24.68 21.61
C GLN A 276 14.10 26.00 21.97
N SER A 277 13.70 26.65 23.07
CA SER A 277 14.31 27.87 23.60
C SER A 277 15.68 27.64 24.24
N PHE A 278 15.94 26.45 24.77
CA PHE A 278 17.25 26.09 25.32
C PHE A 278 18.20 25.74 24.17
N LEU A 279 17.79 24.81 23.29
CA LEU A 279 18.67 24.27 22.26
C LEU A 279 19.09 25.30 21.18
N PHE A 280 18.19 26.21 20.80
CA PHE A 280 18.46 27.24 19.77
C PHE A 280 18.38 28.68 20.29
N GLY A 281 18.40 28.86 21.61
CA GLY A 281 18.54 30.20 22.18
C GLY A 281 19.88 30.80 21.77
N ARG A 282 19.91 32.04 21.28
CA ARG A 282 21.16 32.81 21.08
C ARG A 282 21.81 33.26 22.40
N GLY A 283 21.57 32.52 23.48
CA GLY A 283 22.22 32.74 24.76
C GLY A 283 23.63 32.17 24.69
N THR A 284 24.63 33.01 24.93
CA THR A 284 25.94 32.53 25.37
C THR A 284 25.78 31.67 26.63
N PHE A 285 26.80 30.88 26.99
CA PHE A 285 26.80 30.13 28.25
C PHE A 285 26.45 31.02 29.46
N SER A 286 27.00 32.23 29.50
CA SER A 286 26.70 33.28 30.48
C SER A 286 25.26 33.83 30.41
N GLY A 287 24.56 33.71 29.28
CA GLY A 287 23.15 34.09 29.07
C GLY A 287 22.13 33.18 29.78
N LEU A 288 22.55 32.01 30.26
CA LEU A 288 21.76 31.22 31.23
C LEU A 288 21.44 32.03 32.50
N THR A 289 22.23 33.05 32.84
CA THR A 289 22.07 33.84 34.06
C THR A 289 20.97 34.93 33.99
N THR A 290 20.56 35.40 32.81
CA THR A 290 19.80 36.66 32.66
C THR A 290 18.30 36.51 32.32
N THR A 291 17.77 35.30 32.17
CA THR A 291 16.38 35.08 31.70
C THR A 291 15.27 35.50 32.68
N VAL A 292 15.59 35.83 33.94
CA VAL A 292 14.62 36.26 34.96
C VAL A 292 14.48 37.79 35.05
N GLU A 293 15.59 38.55 34.96
CA GLU A 293 15.59 40.02 35.14
C GLU A 293 14.75 40.73 34.06
N ALA A 294 14.78 40.25 32.81
CA ALA A 294 14.07 40.87 31.68
C ALA A 294 12.53 40.83 31.76
N ARG A 295 11.93 40.15 32.75
CA ARG A 295 10.47 40.13 32.98
C ARG A 295 10.01 40.90 34.22
N GLN A 296 10.92 41.36 35.07
CA GLN A 296 10.56 42.05 36.31
C GLN A 296 10.39 43.58 36.15
N SER A 297 10.87 44.17 35.05
CA SER A 297 10.78 45.62 34.82
C SER A 297 9.42 46.11 34.27
N SER A 298 8.40 45.25 34.22
CA SER A 298 7.12 45.58 33.58
C SER A 298 5.91 44.89 34.23
N HIS A 299 5.68 45.12 35.54
CA HIS A 299 4.34 45.10 36.16
C HIS A 299 4.39 45.68 37.59
N GLU A 300 4.18 46.99 37.73
CA GLU A 300 3.63 47.51 38.98
C GLU A 300 2.17 47.04 39.09
N TYR A 301 1.82 46.37 40.19
CA TYR A 301 0.43 46.04 40.52
C TYR A 301 -0.01 46.80 41.76
N ARG A 302 -1.08 47.59 41.59
CA ARG A 302 -1.75 48.33 42.66
C ARG A 302 -2.56 47.35 43.51
N LEU A 303 -2.38 47.39 44.84
CA LEU A 303 -3.20 46.66 45.81
C LEU A 303 -4.36 47.54 46.30
N GLU A 304 -5.56 46.97 46.39
CA GLU A 304 -6.67 47.38 47.28
C GLU A 304 -7.54 46.14 47.61
N PRO A 305 -8.31 46.13 48.73
CA PRO A 305 -8.48 44.90 49.52
C PRO A 305 -9.87 44.22 49.50
N LEU A 306 -9.92 43.02 50.12
CA LEU A 306 -11.08 42.12 50.24
C LEU A 306 -12.27 42.66 51.08
N LYS A 307 -13.47 42.17 50.74
CA LYS A 307 -14.59 41.78 51.63
C LYS A 307 -15.27 40.51 51.05
N GLU A 308 -15.41 39.41 51.79
CA GLU A 308 -16.59 38.99 52.59
C GLU A 308 -17.92 38.92 51.78
N SER A 309 -18.80 37.91 51.87
CA SER A 309 -18.77 36.53 52.41
C SER A 309 -20.09 35.79 52.07
N LEU A 310 -20.05 34.51 51.64
CA LEU A 310 -20.97 33.34 51.87
C LEU A 310 -22.51 33.51 52.16
N PRO A 311 -23.38 32.48 51.94
CA PRO A 311 -23.40 31.40 50.93
C PRO A 311 -24.87 31.09 50.41
N PRO A 312 -25.41 29.85 50.18
CA PRO A 312 -26.34 29.63 49.04
C PRO A 312 -27.74 29.08 49.42
N ARG A 313 -28.64 28.89 48.42
CA ARG A 313 -29.72 27.88 48.48
C ARG A 313 -30.25 27.48 47.11
N ALA A 314 -30.90 26.33 47.04
CA ALA A 314 -31.11 25.55 45.82
C ALA A 314 -32.60 25.33 45.47
N SER A 315 -32.82 24.95 44.20
CA SER A 315 -33.93 24.15 43.66
C SER A 315 -35.37 24.71 43.68
N VAL A 316 -36.07 24.55 42.55
CA VAL A 316 -37.36 23.82 42.39
C VAL A 316 -37.86 23.95 40.93
N LEU A 317 -38.14 22.81 40.30
CA LEU A 317 -38.98 22.59 39.09
C LEU A 317 -40.38 22.10 39.59
N PRO A 318 -41.51 22.07 38.81
CA PRO A 318 -41.56 21.76 37.37
C PRO A 318 -42.71 22.40 36.52
N LEU A 319 -42.81 21.89 35.28
CA LEU A 319 -43.87 21.81 34.24
C LEU A 319 -45.33 21.64 34.73
N PRO A 320 -46.41 21.67 33.87
CA PRO A 320 -46.48 21.40 32.40
C PRO A 320 -47.29 22.50 31.61
N ASP A 321 -47.90 22.35 30.41
CA ASP A 321 -48.26 21.19 29.54
C ASP A 321 -48.41 21.59 28.02
N SER A 322 -49.16 20.79 27.25
CA SER A 322 -49.45 20.78 25.80
C SER A 322 -50.85 21.39 25.45
N VAL A 323 -51.26 21.68 24.20
CA VAL A 323 -51.80 20.76 23.14
C VAL A 323 -52.12 21.53 21.82
N LEU A 324 -52.00 20.85 20.66
CA LEU A 324 -52.66 20.93 19.30
C LEU A 324 -53.81 21.96 19.03
N ALA A 325 -54.22 22.34 17.79
CA ALA A 325 -53.75 22.28 16.38
C ALA A 325 -54.78 23.01 15.44
N ASP A 326 -54.44 23.31 14.17
CA ASP A 326 -55.30 23.42 12.94
C ASP A 326 -54.48 24.11 11.79
N GLN A 327 -54.37 23.65 10.52
CA GLN A 327 -55.34 23.43 9.40
C GLN A 327 -55.90 24.74 8.79
N VAL A 328 -56.09 24.97 7.47
CA VAL A 328 -55.88 24.19 6.19
C VAL A 328 -55.95 25.13 4.95
N SER A 329 -55.27 24.77 3.82
CA SER A 329 -55.41 25.19 2.38
C SER A 329 -55.64 26.69 1.98
N SER A 330 -55.65 27.15 0.71
CA SER A 330 -55.64 26.54 -0.65
C SER A 330 -55.13 27.54 -1.72
N ASP A 331 -54.95 27.06 -2.96
CA ASP A 331 -54.41 27.75 -4.15
C ASP A 331 -55.25 28.95 -4.70
N ASP A 332 -54.65 29.79 -5.57
CA ASP A 332 -54.80 29.72 -7.05
C ASP A 332 -54.77 31.06 -7.84
N SER A 333 -54.12 31.01 -9.02
CA SER A 333 -54.38 31.79 -10.26
C SER A 333 -53.90 33.26 -10.48
N GLU A 334 -53.76 33.59 -11.79
CA GLU A 334 -53.01 34.74 -12.36
C GLU A 334 -53.90 35.89 -12.91
N SER A 335 -53.29 37.08 -13.15
CA SER A 335 -53.26 37.81 -14.46
C SER A 335 -53.50 39.36 -14.50
N SER A 336 -52.51 40.05 -15.11
CA SER A 336 -52.59 41.13 -16.14
C SER A 336 -53.40 42.44 -16.01
N SER A 337 -52.70 43.60 -16.08
CA SER A 337 -52.82 44.68 -17.13
C SER A 337 -52.18 46.03 -16.68
N ILE A 338 -51.16 46.59 -17.36
CA ILE A 338 -51.16 47.58 -18.49
C ILE A 338 -51.64 49.01 -18.14
N ILE A 339 -50.77 50.03 -18.38
CA ILE A 339 -51.04 51.29 -19.14
C ILE A 339 -49.74 52.12 -19.33
N GLU A 340 -49.59 52.74 -20.50
CA GLU A 340 -48.44 53.57 -20.92
C GLU A 340 -48.54 55.06 -20.53
N LYS A 341 -47.41 55.80 -20.57
CA LYS A 341 -47.28 57.04 -21.39
C LYS A 341 -45.85 57.62 -21.48
N THR A 342 -45.47 57.97 -22.72
CA THR A 342 -44.33 58.80 -23.19
C THR A 342 -44.62 60.32 -23.04
N PRO A 343 -43.75 61.32 -23.39
CA PRO A 343 -42.65 61.30 -24.39
C PRO A 343 -41.32 62.05 -24.05
N SER A 344 -40.36 61.96 -24.99
CA SER A 344 -39.02 62.61 -25.03
C SER A 344 -39.05 64.10 -25.43
N PRO A 345 -37.90 64.83 -25.44
CA PRO A 345 -37.11 64.92 -26.69
C PRO A 345 -35.56 65.09 -26.59
N ARG A 346 -34.88 64.70 -27.69
CA ARG A 346 -33.66 65.22 -28.40
C ARG A 346 -32.74 66.31 -27.76
N ALA A 347 -31.44 66.45 -28.09
CA ALA A 347 -30.44 65.63 -28.82
C ALA A 347 -29.03 66.32 -28.86
N GLY A 348 -27.95 65.53 -29.08
CA GLY A 348 -26.63 65.97 -29.59
C GLY A 348 -25.62 66.56 -28.57
N ALA A 349 -24.31 66.66 -28.84
CA ALA A 349 -23.43 65.99 -29.82
C ALA A 349 -21.93 66.27 -29.51
N ALA A 350 -21.05 65.31 -29.83
CA ALA A 350 -19.60 65.44 -30.14
C ALA A 350 -18.54 65.85 -29.07
N SER A 351 -17.35 65.25 -29.25
CA SER A 351 -15.99 65.83 -29.12
C SER A 351 -15.08 65.49 -27.92
N ARG A 352 -14.08 64.63 -28.22
CA ARG A 352 -12.62 64.74 -27.97
C ARG A 352 -12.01 65.20 -26.63
N ASP A 353 -11.05 64.36 -26.23
CA ASP A 353 -9.65 64.64 -25.80
C ASP A 353 -9.31 65.22 -24.41
N THR A 354 -8.09 64.84 -24.01
CA THR A 354 -7.17 65.34 -22.96
C THR A 354 -7.29 64.85 -21.50
N ASP A 355 -6.15 64.31 -21.07
CA ASP A 355 -5.74 63.93 -19.71
C ASP A 355 -5.78 65.11 -18.71
N TYR A 356 -6.00 64.84 -17.41
CA TYR A 356 -4.92 64.79 -16.41
C TYR A 356 -5.41 64.51 -14.97
N LEU A 357 -4.59 63.78 -14.21
CA LEU A 357 -4.48 63.66 -12.74
C LEU A 357 -5.71 63.93 -11.85
N GLY A 358 -6.20 62.87 -11.19
CA GLY A 358 -7.08 62.93 -10.02
C GLY A 358 -6.77 61.81 -9.03
N GLN A 359 -6.05 62.13 -7.96
CA GLN A 359 -5.73 61.24 -6.84
C GLN A 359 -6.93 61.24 -5.86
N GLU A 360 -7.42 60.07 -5.42
CA GLU A 360 -7.69 59.75 -3.99
C GLU A 360 -8.50 58.46 -3.74
N THR A 361 -8.03 57.71 -2.73
CA THR A 361 -8.74 56.85 -1.75
C THR A 361 -10.01 56.06 -2.13
N GLY A 362 -10.05 54.76 -1.75
CA GLY A 362 -11.35 54.10 -1.49
C GLY A 362 -11.50 52.60 -1.79
N ALA A 363 -10.43 51.83 -2.05
CA ALA A 363 -10.57 50.40 -2.36
C ALA A 363 -10.75 49.54 -1.10
N ALA A 364 -12.01 49.24 -0.75
CA ALA A 364 -12.33 48.20 0.23
C ALA A 364 -11.76 46.84 -0.24
N ARG A 365 -10.96 46.18 0.60
CA ARG A 365 -10.47 44.82 0.34
C ARG A 365 -11.64 43.84 0.31
N GLN A 366 -12.15 43.55 -0.89
CA GLN A 366 -13.01 42.40 -1.11
C GLN A 366 -12.26 41.13 -0.72
N TYR A 367 -12.70 40.49 0.36
CA TYR A 367 -12.22 39.19 0.79
C TYR A 367 -12.71 38.16 -0.23
N ARG A 368 -11.91 37.89 -1.28
CA ARG A 368 -12.16 36.72 -2.14
C ARG A 368 -11.97 35.48 -1.26
N PRO A 369 -13.00 34.64 -1.04
CA PRO A 369 -12.76 33.35 -0.42
C PRO A 369 -11.86 32.56 -1.38
N THR A 370 -10.62 32.30 -0.97
CA THR A 370 -9.77 31.33 -1.65
C THR A 370 -10.55 30.01 -1.73
N PRO A 371 -10.66 29.38 -2.91
CA PRO A 371 -11.33 28.08 -3.00
C PRO A 371 -10.69 27.13 -2.00
N ARG A 372 -11.51 26.43 -1.22
CA ARG A 372 -11.01 25.34 -0.36
C ARG A 372 -10.35 24.33 -1.28
N VAL A 373 -9.02 24.31 -1.28
CA VAL A 373 -8.24 23.24 -1.87
C VAL A 373 -8.63 21.97 -1.12
N VAL A 374 -9.40 21.10 -1.77
CA VAL A 374 -9.68 19.76 -1.27
C VAL A 374 -8.33 19.04 -1.22
N ARG A 375 -7.84 18.80 -0.01
CA ARG A 375 -6.59 18.07 0.19
C ARG A 375 -6.82 16.61 -0.17
N PRO A 376 -5.96 15.97 -0.98
CA PRO A 376 -6.05 14.54 -1.20
C PRO A 376 -5.74 13.80 0.10
N ALA A 377 -6.59 12.84 0.45
CA ALA A 377 -6.38 11.94 1.58
C ALA A 377 -5.25 10.94 1.29
N PRO A 378 -4.65 10.29 2.31
CA PRO A 378 -3.76 9.13 2.13
C PRO A 378 -4.42 8.03 1.27
N PRO A 379 -3.65 7.06 0.74
CA PRO A 379 -4.27 5.87 0.15
C PRO A 379 -5.16 5.19 1.20
N VAL A 380 -6.40 4.91 0.80
CA VAL A 380 -7.38 4.22 1.63
C VAL A 380 -7.95 3.02 0.87
N GLU A 381 -8.28 1.97 1.60
CA GLU A 381 -8.71 0.69 1.08
C GLU A 381 -9.74 0.10 2.04
N ARG A 382 -10.70 -0.63 1.49
CA ARG A 382 -11.75 -1.26 2.28
C ARG A 382 -11.37 -2.70 2.53
N VAL A 383 -11.01 -2.99 3.77
CA VAL A 383 -10.45 -4.28 4.16
C VAL A 383 -11.25 -4.90 5.28
N LEU A 384 -11.34 -6.22 5.23
CA LEU A 384 -11.80 -7.04 6.33
C LEU A 384 -11.07 -6.72 7.64
N ASN A 385 -11.83 -6.79 8.71
CA ASN A 385 -11.43 -6.68 10.09
C ASN A 385 -12.24 -7.71 10.88
N ALA A 386 -11.66 -8.25 11.95
CA ALA A 386 -12.38 -9.15 12.85
C ALA A 386 -12.06 -8.81 14.31
N GLN A 387 -13.08 -8.89 15.17
CA GLN A 387 -12.96 -8.75 16.61
C GLN A 387 -13.59 -9.97 17.28
N ALA A 388 -12.89 -10.60 18.20
CA ALA A 388 -13.41 -11.73 18.96
C ALA A 388 -13.96 -11.23 20.30
N ARG A 389 -15.13 -11.74 20.71
CA ARG A 389 -15.78 -11.41 21.97
C ARG A 389 -16.20 -12.66 22.73
N GLN A 390 -16.09 -12.61 24.05
CA GLN A 390 -16.69 -13.56 24.96
C GLN A 390 -17.48 -12.80 26.04
N TYR A 391 -18.74 -13.17 26.29
CA TYR A 391 -19.65 -12.47 27.21
C TYR A 391 -19.72 -10.94 27.00
N GLN A 392 -19.79 -10.50 25.74
CA GLN A 392 -19.76 -9.09 25.29
C GLN A 392 -18.43 -8.33 25.52
N GLN A 393 -17.41 -8.95 26.11
CA GLN A 393 -16.08 -8.35 26.23
C GLN A 393 -15.21 -8.76 25.05
N GLU A 394 -14.47 -7.82 24.47
CA GLU A 394 -13.44 -8.11 23.47
C GLU A 394 -12.28 -8.89 24.11
N ILE A 395 -11.76 -9.88 23.38
CA ILE A 395 -10.71 -10.79 23.83
C ILE A 395 -9.55 -10.81 22.83
N GLU A 396 -8.33 -10.69 23.35
CA GLU A 396 -7.10 -10.78 22.56
C GLU A 396 -6.50 -12.20 22.55
N GLU A 397 -6.89 -13.04 23.51
CA GLU A 397 -6.50 -14.45 23.63
C GLU A 397 -7.71 -15.37 23.47
N TRP A 398 -7.51 -16.52 22.85
CA TRP A 398 -8.60 -17.48 22.64
C TRP A 398 -8.91 -18.25 23.93
N PRO A 399 -10.16 -18.23 24.43
CA PRO A 399 -10.50 -18.84 25.70
C PRO A 399 -10.38 -20.36 25.62
N THR A 400 -10.13 -20.99 26.77
CA THR A 400 -10.03 -22.46 26.88
C THR A 400 -11.39 -23.15 26.94
N HIS A 401 -12.46 -22.41 27.24
CA HIS A 401 -13.82 -22.93 27.41
C HIS A 401 -14.87 -21.91 27.00
N GLY A 402 -16.05 -22.41 26.61
CA GLY A 402 -17.22 -21.61 26.26
C GLY A 402 -17.22 -21.08 24.83
N VAL A 403 -18.23 -20.26 24.55
CA VAL A 403 -18.53 -19.69 23.23
C VAL A 403 -17.72 -18.42 22.99
N VAL A 404 -17.24 -18.26 21.75
CA VAL A 404 -16.68 -17.04 21.20
C VAL A 404 -17.58 -16.54 20.07
N GLU A 405 -17.90 -15.25 20.11
CA GLU A 405 -18.49 -14.50 19.01
C GLU A 405 -17.36 -13.83 18.21
N ILE A 406 -17.38 -13.94 16.89
CA ILE A 406 -16.40 -13.31 15.99
C ILE A 406 -17.17 -12.35 15.09
N ASP A 407 -17.03 -11.05 15.35
CA ASP A 407 -17.62 -10.00 14.52
C ASP A 407 -16.66 -9.68 13.38
N VAL A 408 -17.14 -9.76 12.15
CA VAL A 408 -16.37 -9.50 10.93
C VAL A 408 -16.99 -8.32 10.18
N ASP A 409 -16.20 -7.26 9.96
CA ASP A 409 -16.64 -6.05 9.27
C ASP A 409 -15.61 -5.58 8.22
N ILE A 410 -16.05 -4.71 7.31
CA ILE A 410 -15.19 -4.06 6.33
C ILE A 410 -14.96 -2.63 6.79
N ARG A 411 -13.71 -2.30 7.12
CA ARG A 411 -13.31 -0.97 7.58
C ARG A 411 -12.50 -0.25 6.53
N VAL A 412 -12.60 1.08 6.50
CA VAL A 412 -11.65 1.91 5.78
C VAL A 412 -10.35 1.95 6.59
N LYS A 413 -9.31 1.27 6.12
CA LYS A 413 -7.95 1.46 6.64
C LYS A 413 -7.20 2.47 5.78
N THR A 414 -6.19 3.10 6.38
CA THR A 414 -5.18 3.92 5.72
C THR A 414 -3.83 3.62 6.39
N PRO A 415 -2.66 3.96 5.78
CA PRO A 415 -1.39 3.91 6.49
C PRO A 415 -1.40 4.76 7.79
N LEU A 416 -2.09 5.90 7.78
CA LEU A 416 -2.32 6.74 8.96
C LEU A 416 -3.42 6.15 9.85
N ARG A 417 -3.24 6.17 11.17
CA ARG A 417 -4.11 5.45 12.12
C ARG A 417 -5.49 6.06 12.37
N ASP A 418 -6.37 5.17 12.83
CA ASP A 418 -7.73 5.31 13.35
C ASP A 418 -7.91 6.31 14.53
N ARG A 419 -7.52 7.57 14.37
CA ARG A 419 -8.19 8.63 15.15
C ARG A 419 -9.58 8.85 14.54
N GLY A 420 -10.58 9.09 15.39
CA GLY A 420 -12.01 8.98 15.05
C GLY A 420 -12.53 9.81 13.86
N ASP A 421 -11.74 10.74 13.34
CA ASP A 421 -11.90 11.32 12.01
C ASP A 421 -11.28 10.40 10.93
N ARG A 422 -11.74 9.14 10.81
CA ARG A 422 -11.37 8.31 9.67
C ARG A 422 -11.81 9.03 8.39
N PRO A 423 -10.91 9.26 7.40
CA PRO A 423 -11.32 9.88 6.16
C PRO A 423 -12.41 9.04 5.50
N SER A 424 -13.49 9.68 5.08
CA SER A 424 -14.47 9.02 4.22
C SER A 424 -13.74 8.45 3.00
N PHE A 425 -14.11 7.24 2.58
CA PHE A 425 -13.60 6.69 1.34
C PHE A 425 -13.83 7.72 0.20
N PRO A 426 -12.87 7.95 -0.70
CA PRO A 426 -13.04 8.85 -1.83
C PRO A 426 -14.12 8.31 -2.78
N ASP A 427 -15.35 8.75 -2.51
CA ASP A 427 -16.60 8.35 -3.16
C ASP A 427 -16.66 8.62 -4.67
N ASP A 428 -15.75 9.47 -5.15
CA ASP A 428 -15.50 9.78 -6.56
C ASP A 428 -14.68 8.68 -7.28
N ARG A 429 -14.07 7.76 -6.52
CA ARG A 429 -13.25 6.65 -7.04
C ARG A 429 -13.98 5.30 -7.06
N VAL A 430 -15.30 5.30 -6.84
CA VAL A 430 -16.15 4.09 -6.79
C VAL A 430 -17.34 4.19 -7.74
N GLU A 431 -17.55 3.14 -8.54
CA GLU A 431 -18.76 2.94 -9.33
C GLU A 431 -19.91 2.42 -8.42
N TRP A 432 -20.48 3.34 -7.64
CA TRP A 432 -21.67 3.08 -6.82
C TRP A 432 -22.94 3.12 -7.69
N GLY A 433 -23.57 1.97 -7.92
CA GLY A 433 -24.93 1.91 -8.46
C GLY A 433 -26.02 2.30 -7.44
N THR A 434 -25.69 2.24 -6.15
CA THR A 434 -26.58 2.38 -4.99
C THR A 434 -25.85 3.04 -3.81
N GLN A 435 -26.58 3.46 -2.77
CA GLN A 435 -25.98 4.06 -1.55
C GLN A 435 -25.35 3.02 -0.59
N SER A 436 -25.60 1.74 -0.82
CA SER A 436 -24.96 0.62 -0.14
C SER A 436 -24.90 -0.60 -1.07
N LYS A 437 -23.94 -1.49 -0.84
CA LYS A 437 -23.86 -2.84 -1.41
C LYS A 437 -24.07 -3.84 -0.29
N GLN A 438 -24.95 -4.82 -0.50
CA GLN A 438 -25.01 -6.00 0.37
C GLN A 438 -23.96 -7.01 -0.11
N LEU A 439 -23.14 -7.49 0.82
CA LEU A 439 -22.09 -8.49 0.57
C LEU A 439 -22.34 -9.70 1.48
N GLN A 440 -21.76 -10.83 1.13
CA GLN A 440 -21.73 -12.01 2.00
C GLN A 440 -20.33 -12.21 2.57
N VAL A 441 -20.28 -12.67 3.81
CA VAL A 441 -19.08 -13.16 4.48
C VAL A 441 -19.28 -14.66 4.74
N HIS A 442 -18.35 -15.47 4.28
CA HIS A 442 -18.37 -16.91 4.49
C HIS A 442 -17.19 -17.31 5.39
N MET A 443 -17.50 -17.99 6.49
CA MET A 443 -16.51 -18.58 7.40
C MET A 443 -16.34 -20.07 7.09
N PHE A 444 -15.09 -20.48 6.89
CA PHE A 444 -14.68 -21.86 6.61
C PHE A 444 -13.73 -22.39 7.68
N GLU A 445 -13.88 -23.66 8.00
CA GLU A 445 -12.99 -24.44 8.87
C GLU A 445 -12.85 -25.85 8.28
N PHE A 446 -11.67 -26.43 8.39
CA PHE A 446 -11.45 -27.81 7.94
C PHE A 446 -12.35 -28.80 8.71
N GLY A 447 -13.17 -29.56 7.98
CA GLY A 447 -14.04 -30.60 8.55
C GLY A 447 -15.37 -30.09 9.12
N ARG A 448 -15.77 -28.85 8.85
CA ARG A 448 -17.13 -28.34 9.14
C ARG A 448 -17.79 -27.75 7.90
N GLU A 449 -19.11 -27.69 7.93
CA GLU A 449 -19.90 -27.01 6.90
C GLU A 449 -19.63 -25.49 6.93
N PRO A 450 -19.63 -24.81 5.77
CA PRO A 450 -19.50 -23.36 5.69
C PRO A 450 -20.62 -22.63 6.45
N MET A 451 -20.27 -21.50 7.06
CA MET A 451 -21.25 -20.57 7.64
C MET A 451 -21.25 -19.27 6.86
N SER A 452 -22.41 -18.80 6.43
CA SER A 452 -22.57 -17.56 5.66
C SER A 452 -23.36 -16.52 6.45
N GLN A 453 -22.93 -15.27 6.40
CA GLN A 453 -23.63 -14.11 6.96
C GLN A 453 -23.63 -12.96 5.95
N THR A 454 -24.55 -12.01 6.08
CA THR A 454 -24.58 -10.80 5.26
C THR A 454 -23.97 -9.62 6.00
N LEU A 455 -23.37 -8.68 5.25
CA LEU A 455 -23.07 -7.33 5.73
C LEU A 455 -23.51 -6.29 4.71
N ASP A 456 -23.80 -5.09 5.20
CA ASP A 456 -24.17 -3.95 4.37
C ASP A 456 -23.00 -2.96 4.35
N LEU A 457 -22.37 -2.84 3.18
CA LEU A 457 -21.30 -1.90 2.93
C LEU A 457 -21.88 -0.58 2.40
N SER A 458 -21.95 0.40 3.28
CA SER A 458 -22.35 1.79 2.98
C SER A 458 -21.44 2.47 1.96
N ARG A 459 -21.91 3.55 1.32
CA ARG A 459 -21.09 4.42 0.48
C ARG A 459 -19.85 4.94 1.22
N THR A 460 -20.07 5.50 2.41
CA THR A 460 -19.06 6.12 3.29
C THR A 460 -18.97 5.46 4.66
N GLY A 461 -17.76 5.22 5.16
CA GLY A 461 -17.52 4.67 6.51
C GLY A 461 -17.28 3.15 6.50
N ASP A 462 -17.50 2.50 7.64
CA ASP A 462 -17.41 1.04 7.76
C ASP A 462 -18.71 0.36 7.31
N SER A 463 -18.69 -0.96 7.16
CA SER A 463 -19.90 -1.78 7.01
C SER A 463 -20.59 -2.08 8.34
N THR A 464 -21.76 -2.70 8.29
CA THR A 464 -22.26 -3.49 9.42
C THR A 464 -21.34 -4.69 9.71
N ALA A 465 -21.41 -5.24 10.91
CA ALA A 465 -20.66 -6.43 11.31
C ALA A 465 -21.48 -7.71 11.08
N ALA A 466 -20.83 -8.73 10.55
CA ALA A 466 -21.33 -10.09 10.43
C ALA A 466 -20.79 -10.95 11.59
N THR A 467 -21.66 -11.39 12.50
CA THR A 467 -21.27 -12.17 13.68
C THR A 467 -21.31 -13.69 13.42
N PHE A 468 -20.21 -14.37 13.71
CA PHE A 468 -20.09 -15.83 13.69
C PHE A 468 -19.94 -16.36 15.12
N VAL A 469 -20.49 -17.55 15.39
CA VAL A 469 -20.47 -18.16 16.73
C VAL A 469 -19.69 -19.46 16.70
N ARG A 470 -18.73 -19.61 17.62
CA ARG A 470 -17.81 -20.75 17.67
C ARG A 470 -17.54 -21.19 19.12
N GLU A 471 -17.71 -22.48 19.39
CA GLU A 471 -17.18 -23.08 20.62
C GLU A 471 -15.64 -23.09 20.58
N SER A 472 -15.03 -22.63 21.68
CA SER A 472 -13.57 -22.52 21.87
C SER A 472 -12.81 -23.80 21.51
N GLY A 473 -13.21 -24.93 22.10
CA GLY A 473 -12.63 -26.25 21.90
C GLY A 473 -11.23 -26.43 22.50
N ASN A 474 -10.68 -27.64 22.35
CA ASN A 474 -9.39 -28.04 22.93
C ASN A 474 -8.23 -28.10 21.90
N GLY A 475 -8.47 -27.71 20.65
CA GLY A 475 -7.53 -27.84 19.54
C GLY A 475 -7.22 -26.50 18.87
N PRO A 476 -6.20 -26.44 18.01
CA PRO A 476 -5.88 -25.23 17.25
C PRO A 476 -7.10 -24.81 16.40
N VAL A 477 -7.30 -23.50 16.33
CA VAL A 477 -8.38 -22.86 15.58
C VAL A 477 -7.78 -22.23 14.33
N ASP A 478 -8.30 -22.66 13.18
CA ASP A 478 -7.91 -22.13 11.88
C ASP A 478 -9.15 -21.84 11.05
N LEU A 479 -9.47 -20.56 10.91
CA LEU A 479 -10.65 -20.05 10.21
C LEU A 479 -10.22 -19.22 9.01
N ARG A 480 -10.91 -19.41 7.89
CA ARG A 480 -10.86 -18.48 6.75
C ARG A 480 -12.18 -17.73 6.64
N PHE A 481 -12.08 -16.42 6.47
CA PHE A 481 -13.19 -15.55 6.08
C PHE A 481 -13.02 -15.15 4.61
N LEU A 482 -14.11 -15.23 3.85
CA LEU A 482 -14.18 -14.84 2.45
C LEU A 482 -15.31 -13.83 2.27
N VAL A 483 -15.02 -12.67 1.70
CA VAL A 483 -16.04 -11.68 1.29
C VAL A 483 -16.38 -11.88 -0.18
N SER A 484 -17.68 -11.92 -0.48
CA SER A 484 -18.20 -12.08 -1.83
C SER A 484 -19.29 -11.06 -2.19
N GLU A 485 -19.48 -10.88 -3.50
CA GLU A 485 -20.59 -10.13 -4.12
C GLU A 485 -21.25 -11.04 -5.15
N GLY A 486 -22.18 -11.90 -4.68
CA GLY A 486 -22.64 -13.07 -5.43
C GLY A 486 -21.49 -14.06 -5.66
N ALA A 487 -21.45 -14.71 -6.82
CA ALA A 487 -20.36 -15.62 -7.20
C ALA A 487 -19.03 -14.91 -7.55
N ARG A 488 -18.61 -13.90 -6.78
CA ARG A 488 -17.35 -13.15 -6.96
C ARG A 488 -16.65 -12.98 -5.62
N ILE A 489 -15.42 -13.47 -5.52
CA ILE A 489 -14.54 -13.28 -4.38
C ILE A 489 -13.92 -11.89 -4.46
N LEU A 490 -14.06 -11.11 -3.39
CA LEU A 490 -13.46 -9.77 -3.26
C LEU A 490 -12.19 -9.81 -2.39
N GLN A 491 -12.26 -10.47 -1.23
CA GLN A 491 -11.19 -10.52 -0.25
C GLN A 491 -11.22 -11.84 0.55
N THR A 492 -10.05 -12.29 0.99
CA THR A 492 -9.90 -13.39 1.95
C THR A 492 -9.05 -12.97 3.15
N ALA A 493 -9.37 -13.51 4.33
CA ALA A 493 -8.66 -13.29 5.59
C ALA A 493 -8.62 -14.56 6.44
N ARG A 494 -7.68 -14.62 7.38
CA ARG A 494 -7.49 -15.75 8.31
C ARG A 494 -7.62 -15.28 9.76
N LEU A 495 -8.13 -16.17 10.60
CA LEU A 495 -7.95 -16.12 12.04
C LEU A 495 -7.29 -17.44 12.47
N GLN A 496 -6.09 -17.32 13.03
CA GLN A 496 -5.30 -18.43 13.58
C GLN A 496 -5.09 -18.23 15.08
N THR A 497 -5.29 -19.26 15.88
CA THR A 497 -5.02 -19.26 17.33
C THR A 497 -5.09 -20.69 17.91
N ALA A 498 -4.84 -20.85 19.21
CA ALA A 498 -5.12 -22.06 19.97
C ALA A 498 -5.60 -21.69 21.38
N PRO A 499 -6.19 -22.61 22.15
CA PRO A 499 -6.68 -22.33 23.51
C PRO A 499 -5.58 -21.77 24.43
N GLY A 500 -5.76 -20.53 24.89
CA GLY A 500 -4.77 -19.79 25.69
C GLY A 500 -3.68 -19.07 24.89
N GLU A 501 -3.79 -19.00 23.55
CA GLU A 501 -2.89 -18.23 22.69
C GLU A 501 -3.55 -16.96 22.14
N THR A 502 -2.74 -15.98 21.73
CA THR A 502 -3.19 -14.74 21.10
C THR A 502 -3.93 -15.00 19.78
N ILE A 503 -5.00 -14.25 19.53
CA ILE A 503 -5.82 -14.33 18.32
C ILE A 503 -5.10 -13.57 17.20
N ARG A 504 -4.68 -14.27 16.15
CA ARG A 504 -4.00 -13.67 14.99
C ARG A 504 -4.94 -13.56 13.80
N PHE A 505 -5.48 -12.36 13.59
CA PHE A 505 -6.26 -12.03 12.39
C PHE A 505 -5.39 -11.31 11.35
N PHE A 506 -5.43 -11.76 10.09
CA PHE A 506 -4.70 -11.12 8.99
C PHE A 506 -5.43 -11.30 7.64
N ILE A 507 -5.21 -10.35 6.73
CA ILE A 507 -5.70 -10.46 5.35
C ILE A 507 -4.79 -11.42 4.58
N GLU A 508 -5.37 -12.35 3.83
CA GLU A 508 -4.64 -13.25 2.93
C GLU A 508 -4.46 -12.63 1.55
N ASN A 509 -5.55 -12.14 0.95
CA ASN A 509 -5.55 -11.60 -0.40
C ASN A 509 -6.70 -10.61 -0.63
N ILE A 510 -6.45 -9.59 -1.46
CA ILE A 510 -7.49 -8.72 -2.04
C ILE A 510 -7.53 -9.04 -3.54
N VAL A 511 -8.60 -9.71 -3.96
CA VAL A 511 -8.77 -10.23 -5.33
C VAL A 511 -9.32 -9.15 -6.27
N THR A 512 -10.28 -8.38 -5.79
CA THR A 512 -10.93 -7.31 -6.55
C THR A 512 -11.44 -6.29 -5.54
N SER A 513 -11.04 -5.03 -5.71
CA SER A 513 -11.53 -3.93 -4.89
C SER A 513 -13.05 -3.79 -5.04
N VAL A 514 -13.76 -3.53 -3.95
CA VAL A 514 -15.24 -3.44 -3.92
C VAL A 514 -15.82 -2.31 -4.80
N HIS A 515 -14.93 -1.45 -5.30
CA HIS A 515 -15.20 -0.15 -5.93
C HIS A 515 -15.80 -0.19 -7.35
N ARG A 516 -16.18 -1.36 -7.86
CA ARG A 516 -16.56 -1.53 -9.26
C ARG A 516 -17.90 -2.26 -9.42
N ALA A 517 -18.65 -1.92 -10.46
CA ALA A 517 -19.67 -2.81 -11.00
C ALA A 517 -19.04 -3.68 -12.11
N LYS A 518 -18.74 -4.96 -11.81
CA LYS A 518 -18.33 -5.92 -12.85
C LYS A 518 -19.49 -6.82 -13.28
N THR A 519 -19.35 -7.43 -14.45
CA THR A 519 -20.22 -8.50 -14.97
C THR A 519 -20.39 -9.62 -13.94
N ALA A 520 -21.63 -10.07 -13.71
CA ALA A 520 -21.90 -11.19 -12.81
C ALA A 520 -21.15 -12.45 -13.25
N PHE A 521 -20.71 -13.24 -12.28
CA PHE A 521 -20.10 -14.55 -12.49
C PHE A 521 -21.13 -15.62 -12.12
N ASP A 522 -21.06 -16.78 -12.76
CA ASP A 522 -21.94 -17.92 -12.48
C ASP A 522 -21.33 -18.86 -11.41
N ALA A 523 -20.01 -18.74 -11.16
CA ALA A 523 -19.29 -19.41 -10.09
C ALA A 523 -17.98 -18.68 -9.74
N ALA A 524 -17.56 -18.75 -8.48
CA ALA A 524 -16.20 -18.44 -8.06
C ALA A 524 -15.56 -19.58 -7.26
N LEU A 525 -14.24 -19.74 -7.41
CA LEU A 525 -13.47 -20.82 -6.81
C LEU A 525 -12.20 -20.27 -6.17
N LEU A 526 -11.98 -20.63 -4.90
CA LEU A 526 -10.72 -20.43 -4.20
C LEU A 526 -10.03 -21.79 -4.02
N ILE A 527 -8.96 -22.01 -4.78
CA ILE A 527 -8.09 -23.19 -4.65
C ILE A 527 -6.89 -22.81 -3.79
N ASN A 528 -6.69 -23.55 -2.70
CA ASN A 528 -5.70 -23.18 -1.68
C ASN A 528 -5.10 -24.45 -1.02
N ASP A 529 -3.94 -24.31 -0.38
CA ASP A 529 -3.14 -25.40 0.21
C ASP A 529 -2.94 -25.28 1.73
N SER A 530 -3.70 -24.41 2.40
CA SER A 530 -3.35 -23.90 3.74
C SER A 530 -4.43 -23.94 4.84
N LEU A 531 -5.69 -24.26 4.55
CA LEU A 531 -6.72 -24.34 5.61
C LEU A 531 -6.64 -25.69 6.30
N GLY A 532 -6.36 -25.70 7.60
CA GLY A 532 -6.04 -26.93 8.35
C GLY A 532 -4.78 -27.65 7.86
N ASN A 533 -3.89 -26.95 7.14
CA ASN A 533 -2.75 -27.52 6.40
C ASN A 533 -3.13 -28.62 5.39
N GLN A 534 -4.33 -28.53 4.81
CA GLN A 534 -4.81 -29.42 3.75
C GLN A 534 -5.23 -28.57 2.54
N PRO A 535 -5.03 -29.06 1.30
CA PRO A 535 -5.61 -28.40 0.15
C PRO A 535 -7.13 -28.47 0.16
N SER A 536 -7.74 -27.41 -0.35
CA SER A 536 -9.19 -27.28 -0.41
C SER A 536 -9.63 -26.42 -1.59
N ALA A 537 -10.82 -26.71 -2.08
CA ALA A 537 -11.61 -25.86 -2.93
C ALA A 537 -12.76 -25.28 -2.10
N THR A 538 -12.83 -23.96 -2.03
CA THR A 538 -14.07 -23.25 -1.70
C THR A 538 -14.72 -22.87 -3.02
N ILE A 539 -16.03 -23.13 -3.17
CA ILE A 539 -16.81 -22.76 -4.36
C ILE A 539 -17.99 -21.91 -3.89
N ILE A 540 -18.19 -20.76 -4.53
CA ILE A 540 -19.40 -19.93 -4.40
C ILE A 540 -20.18 -20.07 -5.71
N ASP A 541 -21.46 -20.45 -5.66
CA ASP A 541 -22.32 -20.58 -6.83
C ASP A 541 -23.01 -19.26 -7.22
N GLU A 542 -23.78 -19.26 -8.32
CA GLU A 542 -24.55 -18.10 -8.81
C GLU A 542 -25.49 -17.50 -7.73
N GLY A 543 -26.05 -18.35 -6.87
CA GLY A 543 -26.93 -17.95 -5.76
C GLY A 543 -26.20 -17.37 -4.55
N GLY A 544 -24.87 -17.48 -4.49
CA GLY A 544 -24.07 -17.13 -3.33
C GLY A 544 -24.00 -18.23 -2.27
N GLU A 545 -24.42 -19.47 -2.57
CA GLU A 545 -24.20 -20.58 -1.66
C GLU A 545 -22.72 -20.99 -1.66
N ALA A 546 -22.19 -21.26 -0.47
CA ALA A 546 -20.79 -21.57 -0.25
C ALA A 546 -20.60 -23.05 0.04
N HIS A 547 -19.75 -23.69 -0.75
CA HIS A 547 -19.38 -25.10 -0.62
C HIS A 547 -17.90 -25.22 -0.29
N PHE A 548 -17.54 -26.22 0.53
CA PHE A 548 -16.16 -26.51 0.90
C PHE A 548 -15.81 -27.97 0.63
N CYS A 549 -14.72 -28.19 -0.09
CA CYS A 549 -14.24 -29.53 -0.42
C CYS A 549 -12.74 -29.65 -0.11
N PRO A 550 -12.36 -30.51 0.86
CA PRO A 550 -10.99 -30.97 1.03
C PRO A 550 -10.48 -31.67 -0.23
N LEU A 551 -9.44 -31.13 -0.85
CA LEU A 551 -8.79 -31.71 -2.02
C LEU A 551 -7.67 -32.64 -1.53
N SER A 552 -7.92 -33.94 -1.53
CA SER A 552 -6.86 -34.91 -1.26
C SER A 552 -5.75 -34.77 -2.31
N LEU A 553 -4.52 -34.56 -1.83
CA LEU A 553 -3.37 -34.08 -2.61
C LEU A 553 -3.07 -34.86 -3.90
N SER A 554 -3.42 -36.15 -3.98
CA SER A 554 -3.20 -36.98 -5.17
C SER A 554 -4.12 -36.60 -6.33
N GLY A 555 -5.44 -36.67 -6.15
CA GLY A 555 -6.40 -36.69 -7.27
C GLY A 555 -6.31 -35.46 -8.19
N ILE A 556 -6.14 -34.26 -7.63
CA ILE A 556 -6.07 -33.02 -8.42
C ILE A 556 -4.66 -32.71 -8.91
N ALA A 557 -3.61 -33.09 -8.16
CA ALA A 557 -2.24 -32.98 -8.67
C ALA A 557 -2.03 -33.93 -9.85
N ASP A 558 -2.54 -35.15 -9.78
CA ASP A 558 -2.49 -36.14 -10.85
C ASP A 558 -3.31 -35.67 -12.07
N ALA A 559 -4.56 -35.26 -11.88
CA ALA A 559 -5.39 -34.73 -12.98
C ALA A 559 -4.75 -33.50 -13.66
N ARG A 560 -4.14 -32.58 -12.89
CA ARG A 560 -3.36 -31.45 -13.40
C ARG A 560 -2.15 -31.92 -14.22
N ASN A 561 -1.37 -32.84 -13.68
CA ASN A 561 -0.16 -33.36 -14.33
C ASN A 561 -0.50 -34.13 -15.62
N ASP A 562 -1.62 -34.85 -15.64
CA ASP A 562 -2.13 -35.55 -16.83
C ASP A 562 -2.58 -34.55 -17.89
N LEU A 563 -3.45 -33.59 -17.53
CA LEU A 563 -3.94 -32.57 -18.47
C LEU A 563 -2.80 -31.71 -19.06
N LEU A 564 -1.82 -31.31 -18.25
CA LEU A 564 -0.64 -30.58 -18.74
C LEU A 564 0.23 -31.44 -19.68
N ARG A 565 0.49 -32.71 -19.34
CA ARG A 565 1.25 -33.63 -20.22
C ARG A 565 0.52 -33.93 -21.53
N THR A 566 -0.81 -34.04 -21.49
CA THR A 566 -1.66 -34.24 -22.67
C THR A 566 -1.63 -33.01 -23.58
N LEU A 567 -1.76 -31.82 -23.01
CA LEU A 567 -1.64 -30.56 -23.74
C LEU A 567 -0.24 -30.34 -24.33
N GLU A 568 0.82 -30.57 -23.55
CA GLU A 568 2.20 -30.45 -24.00
C GLU A 568 2.50 -31.40 -25.15
N ARG A 569 2.03 -32.66 -25.09
CA ARG A 569 2.14 -33.63 -26.17
C ARG A 569 1.57 -33.15 -27.52
N ALA A 570 0.63 -32.21 -27.53
CA ALA A 570 0.07 -31.68 -28.77
C ALA A 570 0.55 -30.28 -29.16
N VAL A 571 0.96 -29.44 -28.20
CA VAL A 571 1.52 -28.11 -28.50
C VAL A 571 3.00 -28.21 -28.89
N ALA A 572 3.75 -29.15 -28.29
CA ALA A 572 5.18 -29.35 -28.53
C ALA A 572 5.50 -30.39 -29.64
N ASN A 573 4.55 -31.24 -30.04
CA ASN A 573 4.76 -32.21 -31.12
C ASN A 573 4.25 -31.66 -32.47
N PRO A 574 5.12 -31.43 -33.47
CA PRO A 574 4.70 -30.93 -34.80
C PRO A 574 3.79 -31.88 -35.58
N ASN A 575 3.72 -33.16 -35.21
CA ASN A 575 2.92 -34.17 -35.90
C ASN A 575 1.70 -34.65 -35.09
N ALA A 576 1.39 -34.04 -33.94
CA ALA A 576 0.21 -34.41 -33.17
C ALA A 576 -1.07 -33.98 -33.90
N LEU A 577 -2.03 -34.90 -34.01
CA LEU A 577 -3.35 -34.59 -34.53
C LEU A 577 -4.18 -33.89 -33.45
N LEU A 578 -4.93 -32.85 -33.82
CA LEU A 578 -5.76 -32.09 -32.89
C LEU A 578 -6.94 -32.90 -32.33
N SER A 579 -7.54 -33.81 -33.12
CA SER A 579 -8.74 -34.54 -32.68
C SER A 579 -8.49 -35.48 -31.49
N PRO A 580 -7.48 -36.38 -31.50
CA PRO A 580 -7.20 -37.24 -30.35
C PRO A 580 -6.83 -36.45 -29.08
N LEU A 581 -6.07 -35.35 -29.22
CA LEU A 581 -5.81 -34.43 -28.09
C LEU A 581 -7.11 -33.96 -27.47
N MET A 582 -8.00 -33.40 -28.29
CA MET A 582 -9.21 -32.75 -27.79
C MET A 582 -10.15 -33.78 -27.17
N VAL A 583 -10.22 -35.01 -27.70
CA VAL A 583 -10.98 -36.11 -27.09
C VAL A 583 -10.38 -36.50 -25.73
N GLU A 584 -9.05 -36.60 -25.63
CA GLU A 584 -8.37 -36.91 -24.38
C GLU A 584 -8.58 -35.82 -23.31
N LEU A 585 -8.40 -34.54 -23.69
CA LEU A 585 -8.67 -33.39 -22.81
C LEU A 585 -10.15 -33.33 -22.38
N ALA A 586 -11.09 -33.61 -23.28
CA ALA A 586 -12.52 -33.57 -22.97
C ALA A 586 -12.93 -34.71 -22.03
N ASN A 587 -12.33 -35.90 -22.20
CA ASN A 587 -12.57 -37.04 -21.32
C ASN A 587 -12.07 -36.78 -19.89
N SER A 588 -10.84 -36.27 -19.72
CA SER A 588 -10.36 -35.82 -18.40
C SER A 588 -11.17 -34.64 -17.86
N GLY A 589 -11.58 -33.72 -18.74
CA GLY A 589 -12.42 -32.56 -18.43
C GLY A 589 -13.79 -32.90 -17.86
N VAL A 590 -14.51 -33.85 -18.48
CA VAL A 590 -15.83 -34.28 -18.00
C VAL A 590 -15.73 -35.04 -16.68
N LEU A 591 -14.66 -35.81 -16.46
CA LEU A 591 -14.43 -36.49 -15.17
C LEU A 591 -14.23 -35.48 -14.04
N LEU A 592 -13.41 -34.44 -14.27
CA LEU A 592 -13.22 -33.36 -13.30
C LEU A 592 -14.52 -32.55 -13.08
N GLN A 593 -15.26 -32.24 -14.15
CA GLN A 593 -16.54 -31.53 -14.04
C GLN A 593 -17.62 -32.35 -13.32
N ASN A 594 -17.66 -33.67 -13.51
CA ASN A 594 -18.56 -34.55 -12.77
C ASN A 594 -18.20 -34.61 -11.28
N HIS A 595 -16.91 -34.58 -10.93
CA HIS A 595 -16.49 -34.45 -9.53
C HIS A 595 -16.94 -33.12 -8.92
N ILE A 596 -16.75 -32.00 -9.62
CA ILE A 596 -17.24 -30.69 -9.18
C ILE A 596 -18.77 -30.69 -9.05
N ARG A 597 -19.51 -31.22 -10.03
CA ARG A 597 -20.98 -31.38 -9.99
C ARG A 597 -21.48 -32.26 -8.84
N SER A 598 -20.65 -33.18 -8.32
CA SER A 598 -21.00 -33.98 -7.13
C SER A 598 -20.93 -33.20 -5.82
N ILE A 599 -20.22 -32.06 -5.81
CA ILE A 599 -20.07 -31.13 -4.68
C ILE A 599 -21.07 -29.97 -4.83
N VAL A 600 -21.19 -29.42 -6.05
CA VAL A 600 -22.04 -28.30 -6.42
C VAL A 600 -22.98 -28.73 -7.55
N PRO A 601 -24.16 -29.29 -7.25
CA PRO A 601 -25.09 -29.75 -8.28
C PRO A 601 -25.55 -28.66 -9.25
N ALA A 602 -25.54 -27.40 -8.81
CA ALA A 602 -25.87 -26.21 -9.60
C ALA A 602 -24.70 -25.71 -10.49
N TRP A 603 -23.58 -26.45 -10.59
CA TRP A 603 -22.41 -26.01 -11.35
C TRP A 603 -22.75 -25.66 -12.83
N PRO A 604 -22.37 -24.46 -13.30
CA PRO A 604 -22.84 -23.92 -14.57
C PRO A 604 -22.23 -24.62 -15.81
N GLY A 605 -22.76 -24.29 -16.98
CA GLY A 605 -22.39 -24.91 -18.26
C GLY A 605 -21.08 -24.41 -18.88
N ASN A 606 -20.79 -24.85 -20.10
CA ASN A 606 -19.58 -24.46 -20.85
C ASN A 606 -19.53 -22.99 -21.28
N GLU A 607 -20.66 -22.27 -21.28
CA GLU A 607 -20.75 -20.85 -21.64
C GLU A 607 -20.60 -19.91 -20.43
N ALA A 608 -20.30 -20.47 -19.25
CA ALA A 608 -20.24 -19.74 -18.00
C ALA A 608 -19.08 -18.73 -17.90
N ARG A 609 -19.29 -17.72 -17.06
CA ARG A 609 -18.29 -16.78 -16.59
C ARG A 609 -17.87 -17.17 -15.18
N VAL A 610 -16.61 -17.59 -15.01
CA VAL A 610 -16.11 -18.18 -13.75
C VAL A 610 -14.89 -17.42 -13.24
N GLN A 611 -14.84 -17.16 -11.93
CA GLN A 611 -13.67 -16.59 -11.26
C GLN A 611 -12.85 -17.70 -10.57
N LEU A 612 -11.55 -17.75 -10.84
CA LEU A 612 -10.61 -18.69 -10.23
C LEU A 612 -9.52 -17.91 -9.47
N VAL A 613 -9.46 -18.11 -8.16
CA VAL A 613 -8.46 -17.53 -7.25
C VAL A 613 -7.57 -18.65 -6.71
N THR A 614 -6.25 -18.51 -6.83
CA THR A 614 -5.28 -19.54 -6.39
C THR A 614 -4.24 -19.01 -5.41
N GLN A 615 -4.02 -19.71 -4.29
CA GLN A 615 -3.01 -19.35 -3.26
C GLN A 615 -1.56 -19.58 -3.70
N SER A 616 -1.39 -20.43 -4.71
CA SER A 616 -0.13 -20.64 -5.39
C SER A 616 -0.37 -20.55 -6.89
N ASP A 617 0.72 -20.35 -7.62
CA ASP A 617 0.80 -20.43 -9.08
C ASP A 617 0.71 -21.85 -9.64
N VAL A 618 0.35 -22.81 -8.79
CA VAL A 618 -0.12 -24.13 -9.21
C VAL A 618 -1.31 -23.97 -10.14
N PHE A 619 -1.20 -24.57 -11.32
CA PHE A 619 -2.27 -24.58 -12.30
C PHE A 619 -3.46 -25.42 -11.81
N PHE A 620 -4.66 -24.82 -11.83
CA PHE A 620 -5.92 -25.55 -11.70
C PHE A 620 -6.63 -25.51 -13.06
N PRO A 621 -6.89 -26.67 -13.69
CA PRO A 621 -7.20 -26.77 -15.13
C PRO A 621 -8.67 -26.50 -15.48
N ILE A 622 -9.20 -25.37 -15.03
CA ILE A 622 -10.63 -25.04 -15.14
C ILE A 622 -11.07 -24.82 -16.59
N GLU A 623 -10.16 -24.38 -17.46
CA GLU A 623 -10.38 -24.17 -18.88
C GLU A 623 -10.74 -25.47 -19.63
N TYR A 624 -10.40 -26.64 -19.06
CA TYR A 624 -10.59 -27.95 -19.67
C TYR A 624 -11.83 -28.69 -19.17
N LEU A 625 -12.60 -28.10 -18.24
CA LEU A 625 -13.94 -28.60 -17.92
C LEU A 625 -14.78 -28.68 -19.21
N TYR A 626 -15.42 -29.82 -19.44
CA TYR A 626 -16.12 -30.13 -20.68
C TYR A 626 -17.58 -30.51 -20.43
N ASP A 627 -18.49 -29.66 -20.93
CA ASP A 627 -19.93 -29.88 -20.87
C ASP A 627 -20.44 -30.41 -22.22
N GLY A 628 -20.72 -31.70 -22.28
CA GLY A 628 -21.25 -32.35 -23.48
C GLY A 628 -21.08 -33.86 -23.44
N LYS A 629 -21.65 -34.55 -24.44
CA LYS A 629 -21.39 -35.98 -24.63
C LYS A 629 -19.95 -36.18 -25.12
N ILE A 630 -19.28 -37.16 -24.55
CA ILE A 630 -17.96 -37.64 -24.98
C ILE A 630 -18.17 -38.80 -25.96
N PRO A 631 -17.47 -38.82 -27.11
CA PRO A 631 -17.46 -39.98 -27.99
C PRO A 631 -16.93 -41.24 -27.32
N GLY A 632 -17.59 -42.38 -27.56
CA GLY A 632 -17.17 -43.68 -27.01
C GLY A 632 -15.85 -44.23 -27.60
N SER A 633 -15.27 -43.55 -28.59
CA SER A 633 -13.97 -43.90 -29.18
C SER A 633 -12.94 -42.81 -28.90
N PRO A 634 -11.71 -43.15 -28.44
CA PRO A 634 -10.62 -42.19 -28.29
C PRO A 634 -10.14 -41.62 -29.63
N ASP A 635 -10.38 -42.35 -30.74
CA ASP A 635 -10.02 -41.95 -32.10
C ASP A 635 -11.12 -41.11 -32.79
N ALA A 636 -12.10 -40.61 -32.04
CA ALA A 636 -13.18 -39.80 -32.58
C ALA A 636 -12.68 -38.48 -33.20
N VAL A 637 -13.30 -38.10 -34.31
CA VAL A 637 -12.98 -36.84 -35.00
C VAL A 637 -13.66 -35.64 -34.32
N LEU A 638 -13.14 -34.45 -34.61
CA LEU A 638 -13.84 -33.20 -34.26
C LEU A 638 -15.11 -33.06 -35.11
N CYS A 639 -16.14 -32.46 -34.51
CA CYS A 639 -17.39 -32.09 -35.15
C CYS A 639 -17.15 -31.36 -36.48
N THR A 640 -17.79 -31.80 -37.56
CA THR A 640 -17.65 -31.19 -38.90
C THR A 640 -18.01 -29.70 -38.92
N GLU A 641 -18.97 -29.28 -38.09
CA GLU A 641 -19.40 -27.88 -37.96
C GLU A 641 -18.51 -27.04 -37.00
N SER A 642 -17.49 -27.63 -36.39
CA SER A 642 -16.67 -26.97 -35.35
C SER A 642 -15.99 -25.70 -35.84
N ALA A 643 -15.45 -25.70 -37.07
CA ALA A 643 -14.77 -24.54 -37.64
C ALA A 643 -15.71 -23.33 -37.85
N GLY A 644 -17.01 -23.57 -38.08
CA GLY A 644 -18.04 -22.53 -38.12
C GLY A 644 -18.36 -22.01 -36.72
N CYS A 645 -18.70 -22.93 -35.80
CA CYS A 645 -19.03 -22.61 -34.40
C CYS A 645 -17.92 -21.80 -33.70
N LEU A 646 -16.66 -22.19 -33.89
CA LEU A 646 -15.50 -21.49 -33.32
C LEU A 646 -15.36 -20.06 -33.86
N LYS A 647 -15.60 -19.84 -35.16
CA LYS A 647 -15.56 -18.50 -35.78
C LYS A 647 -16.73 -17.61 -35.35
N GLU A 648 -17.93 -18.18 -35.20
CA GLU A 648 -19.10 -17.46 -34.68
C GLU A 648 -19.04 -17.21 -33.17
N GLY A 649 -18.23 -17.98 -32.44
CA GLY A 649 -18.10 -17.89 -30.99
C GLY A 649 -19.20 -18.61 -30.20
N ARG A 650 -20.05 -19.40 -30.86
CA ARG A 650 -21.19 -20.11 -30.26
C ARG A 650 -21.42 -21.47 -30.92
N ALA A 651 -21.97 -22.42 -30.18
CA ALA A 651 -22.43 -23.68 -30.76
C ALA A 651 -23.76 -23.52 -31.52
N ILE A 652 -24.04 -24.40 -32.48
CA ILE A 652 -25.36 -24.50 -33.10
C ILE A 652 -26.37 -24.99 -32.05
N THR A 653 -27.45 -24.23 -31.83
CA THR A 653 -28.58 -24.61 -30.96
C THR A 653 -29.23 -25.91 -31.46
N GLY A 654 -29.42 -26.91 -30.60
CA GLY A 654 -30.00 -28.21 -30.99
C GLY A 654 -29.13 -28.99 -32.00
N CYS A 655 -27.81 -28.88 -31.90
CA CYS A 655 -26.89 -29.56 -32.81
C CYS A 655 -26.97 -31.09 -32.68
N HIS A 656 -27.65 -31.74 -33.63
CA HIS A 656 -27.79 -33.20 -33.70
C HIS A 656 -26.46 -33.97 -33.61
N ILE A 657 -25.35 -33.39 -34.07
CA ILE A 657 -24.00 -34.00 -33.96
C ILE A 657 -23.54 -34.04 -32.50
N ARG A 658 -23.71 -32.94 -31.75
CA ARG A 658 -23.39 -32.86 -30.31
C ARG A 658 -24.32 -33.76 -29.48
N GLU A 659 -25.57 -33.92 -29.92
CA GLU A 659 -26.56 -34.81 -29.29
C GLU A 659 -26.32 -36.29 -29.57
N ALA A 660 -25.86 -36.66 -30.76
CA ALA A 660 -25.44 -38.02 -31.09
C ALA A 660 -24.21 -38.43 -30.28
N GLY A 661 -23.25 -37.50 -30.11
CA GLY A 661 -22.03 -37.74 -29.36
C GLY A 661 -21.00 -38.61 -30.10
N GLU A 662 -21.16 -38.83 -31.41
CA GLU A 662 -20.20 -39.60 -32.23
C GLU A 662 -18.94 -38.80 -32.59
N GLN A 663 -19.03 -37.47 -32.55
CA GLN A 663 -17.94 -36.53 -32.84
C GLN A 663 -17.80 -35.54 -31.68
N LEU A 664 -16.57 -35.10 -31.39
CA LEU A 664 -16.33 -34.16 -30.29
C LEU A 664 -16.65 -32.72 -30.72
N CYS A 665 -17.40 -31.98 -29.90
CA CYS A 665 -17.65 -30.55 -30.14
C CYS A 665 -16.70 -29.68 -29.30
N PRO A 666 -15.72 -28.96 -29.91
CA PRO A 666 -14.79 -28.10 -29.16
C PRO A 666 -15.45 -27.02 -28.30
N MET A 667 -16.67 -26.61 -28.65
CA MET A 667 -17.44 -25.63 -27.86
C MET A 667 -17.85 -26.17 -26.48
N GLY A 668 -17.78 -27.47 -26.22
CA GLY A 668 -18.03 -28.03 -24.89
C GLY A 668 -17.03 -27.61 -23.82
N PHE A 669 -15.84 -27.10 -24.19
CA PHE A 669 -14.85 -26.64 -23.23
C PHE A 669 -15.18 -25.25 -22.66
N LEU A 670 -15.12 -25.11 -21.32
CA LEU A 670 -15.32 -23.84 -20.62
C LEU A 670 -14.36 -22.75 -21.12
N GLY A 671 -13.08 -23.07 -21.32
CA GLY A 671 -12.08 -22.11 -21.80
C GLY A 671 -12.27 -21.64 -23.25
N ILE A 672 -13.22 -22.20 -23.99
CA ILE A 672 -13.49 -21.91 -25.41
C ILE A 672 -14.80 -21.16 -25.58
N SER A 673 -15.84 -21.52 -24.83
CA SER A 673 -17.17 -20.89 -24.93
C SER A 673 -17.45 -19.86 -23.83
N GLY A 674 -16.91 -20.07 -22.62
CA GLY A 674 -17.06 -19.17 -21.49
C GLY A 674 -15.93 -18.15 -21.34
N VAL A 675 -15.86 -17.54 -20.15
CA VAL A 675 -14.81 -16.60 -19.74
C VAL A 675 -14.30 -17.00 -18.35
N VAL A 676 -12.98 -17.08 -18.21
CA VAL A 676 -12.32 -17.38 -16.92
C VAL A 676 -11.54 -16.14 -16.47
N GLU A 677 -11.90 -15.58 -15.32
CA GLU A 677 -11.08 -14.58 -14.61
C GLU A 677 -10.10 -15.32 -13.69
N ARG A 678 -8.80 -15.13 -13.84
CA ARG A 678 -7.79 -15.88 -13.07
C ARG A 678 -6.90 -14.96 -12.24
N HIS A 679 -6.93 -15.15 -10.92
CA HIS A 679 -6.09 -14.46 -9.95
C HIS A 679 -5.20 -15.44 -9.21
N THR A 680 -3.97 -15.01 -8.92
CA THR A 680 -3.00 -15.78 -8.14
C THR A 680 -2.36 -14.88 -7.10
N TRP A 681 -2.20 -15.40 -5.88
CA TRP A 681 -1.46 -14.75 -4.80
C TRP A 681 -0.39 -15.70 -4.26
N LYS A 682 0.27 -15.33 -3.16
CA LYS A 682 1.30 -16.16 -2.50
C LYS A 682 1.11 -16.17 -0.99
N ALA A 683 1.10 -17.36 -0.40
CA ALA A 683 1.08 -17.52 1.05
C ALA A 683 2.24 -16.76 1.74
N GLY A 684 1.92 -15.99 2.78
CA GLY A 684 2.90 -15.21 3.56
C GLY A 684 3.51 -14.01 2.82
N GLN A 685 3.00 -13.66 1.63
CA GLN A 685 3.22 -12.33 1.07
C GLN A 685 2.21 -11.38 1.70
N ASP A 686 2.66 -10.27 2.27
CA ASP A 686 1.74 -9.25 2.77
C ASP A 686 0.84 -8.75 1.62
N PRO A 687 -0.49 -8.75 1.81
CA PRO A 687 -1.41 -8.25 0.80
C PRO A 687 -1.13 -6.76 0.62
N ARG A 688 -1.03 -6.33 -0.64
CA ARG A 688 -0.90 -4.91 -0.97
C ARG A 688 -2.24 -4.23 -0.74
N LEU A 689 -2.53 -3.92 0.53
CA LEU A 689 -3.67 -3.12 0.96
C LEU A 689 -3.65 -1.75 0.25
N TRP A 690 -2.46 -1.26 -0.10
CA TRP A 690 -2.27 -0.04 -0.84
C TRP A 690 -1.80 -0.41 -2.25
N GLY A 691 -2.62 -0.10 -3.26
CA GLY A 691 -2.25 -0.27 -4.66
C GLY A 691 -0.97 0.50 -5.01
N ALA A 692 -0.25 0.05 -6.04
CA ALA A 692 1.00 0.67 -6.48
C ALA A 692 0.82 2.20 -6.65
N PRO A 693 1.60 3.06 -5.95
CA PRO A 693 1.39 4.51 -5.99
C PRO A 693 1.78 5.13 -7.34
N GLY A 694 0.86 5.09 -8.30
CA GLY A 694 1.10 5.54 -9.67
C GLY A 694 -0.14 5.59 -10.57
N ASP A 695 -1.35 5.59 -10.00
CA ASP A 695 -2.60 5.71 -10.76
C ASP A 695 -2.72 7.10 -11.42
N TYR A 696 -2.06 7.24 -12.58
CA TYR A 696 -2.46 8.20 -13.59
C TYR A 696 -3.96 8.04 -13.87
N LYS A 697 -4.62 9.17 -14.08
CA LYS A 697 -6.07 9.37 -14.28
C LYS A 697 -6.68 8.66 -15.50
N SER A 698 -5.99 7.67 -16.08
CA SER A 698 -6.65 6.56 -16.76
C SER A 698 -7.78 6.04 -15.88
N LYS A 699 -8.98 5.91 -16.44
CA LYS A 699 -10.09 5.27 -15.74
C LYS A 699 -9.64 3.85 -15.43
N ARG A 700 -9.44 3.50 -14.15
CA ARG A 700 -8.70 2.29 -13.67
C ARG A 700 -9.02 0.98 -14.42
N HIS A 701 -10.21 0.89 -15.01
CA HIS A 701 -10.79 -0.30 -15.61
C HIS A 701 -11.00 -0.20 -17.14
N ARG A 702 -10.59 0.91 -17.78
CA ARG A 702 -10.65 1.11 -19.23
C ARG A 702 -9.26 1.40 -19.79
N ILE A 703 -8.94 0.74 -20.90
CA ILE A 703 -7.75 0.94 -21.71
C ILE A 703 -8.24 1.38 -23.10
N ASP A 704 -8.10 2.68 -23.37
CA ASP A 704 -8.50 3.35 -24.62
C ASP A 704 -7.31 3.53 -25.60
N ASP A 705 -6.11 3.12 -25.19
CA ASP A 705 -4.91 3.02 -26.02
C ASP A 705 -3.98 1.85 -25.62
N LEU A 706 -3.44 1.18 -26.62
CA LEU A 706 -2.34 0.19 -26.56
C LEU A 706 -1.39 0.38 -27.77
N SER A 707 -1.23 1.63 -28.23
CA SER A 707 -0.40 1.98 -29.39
C SER A 707 1.10 1.97 -29.07
N THR A 708 1.50 2.31 -27.84
CA THR A 708 2.89 2.27 -27.39
C THR A 708 3.25 0.86 -26.90
N ILE A 709 4.17 0.21 -27.60
CA ILE A 709 4.52 -1.20 -27.42
C ILE A 709 6.03 -1.34 -27.27
N ALA A 710 6.50 -2.01 -26.21
CA ALA A 710 7.87 -2.52 -26.15
C ALA A 710 7.88 -4.02 -26.48
N PHE A 711 8.81 -4.43 -27.34
CA PHE A 711 8.90 -5.79 -27.86
C PHE A 711 10.29 -6.37 -27.63
N ALA A 712 10.37 -7.55 -27.01
CA ALA A 712 11.59 -8.33 -26.90
C ALA A 712 11.32 -9.80 -27.24
N ALA A 713 12.30 -10.46 -27.84
CA ALA A 713 12.23 -11.86 -28.23
C ALA A 713 13.58 -12.55 -28.02
N SER A 714 13.57 -13.80 -27.53
CA SER A 714 14.71 -14.71 -27.63
C SER A 714 14.95 -15.09 -29.08
N ASP A 715 16.20 -15.24 -29.49
CA ASP A 715 16.54 -15.65 -30.86
C ASP A 715 16.11 -17.10 -31.15
N LYS A 716 15.92 -17.92 -30.09
CA LYS A 716 15.28 -19.25 -30.18
C LYS A 716 13.83 -19.19 -30.69
N ALA A 717 13.16 -18.04 -30.67
CA ALA A 717 11.80 -17.90 -31.18
C ALA A 717 11.71 -18.14 -32.70
N ASP A 718 12.77 -17.82 -33.44
CA ASP A 718 12.89 -18.07 -34.89
C ASP A 718 13.66 -19.36 -35.24
N ASP A 719 14.06 -20.18 -34.26
CA ASP A 719 14.76 -21.45 -34.49
C ASP A 719 13.79 -22.58 -34.92
N PHE A 720 13.30 -22.45 -36.15
CA PHE A 720 12.49 -23.45 -36.86
C PHE A 720 12.60 -23.25 -38.37
N ARG A 721 12.38 -24.31 -39.16
CA ARG A 721 12.39 -24.24 -40.62
C ARG A 721 11.00 -23.91 -41.16
N ASP A 722 10.93 -23.27 -42.33
CA ASP A 722 9.65 -23.00 -43.01
C ASP A 722 8.88 -24.30 -43.32
N SER A 723 9.61 -25.42 -43.52
CA SER A 723 9.05 -26.76 -43.65
C SER A 723 8.28 -27.28 -42.44
N ASP A 724 8.41 -26.61 -41.29
CA ASP A 724 7.85 -27.05 -40.00
C ASP A 724 6.49 -26.39 -39.72
N THR A 725 6.05 -25.41 -40.53
CA THR A 725 4.73 -24.77 -40.41
C THR A 725 3.65 -25.46 -41.24
N LYS A 726 4.00 -26.07 -42.38
CA LYS A 726 3.24 -26.88 -43.39
C LYS A 726 1.82 -26.45 -43.80
N HIS A 727 0.97 -26.09 -42.86
CA HIS A 727 -0.44 -25.70 -43.04
C HIS A 727 -0.77 -24.34 -42.41
N HIS A 728 0.20 -23.70 -41.74
CA HIS A 728 0.02 -22.42 -41.06
C HIS A 728 0.97 -21.35 -41.60
N GLU A 729 0.59 -20.09 -41.43
CA GLU A 729 1.40 -18.92 -41.77
C GLU A 729 2.77 -18.94 -41.08
N ILE A 730 3.83 -18.63 -41.83
CA ILE A 730 5.18 -18.47 -41.29
C ILE A 730 5.26 -17.08 -40.66
N VAL A 731 5.34 -17.02 -39.34
CA VAL A 731 5.52 -15.77 -38.58
C VAL A 731 6.89 -15.80 -37.91
N ARG A 732 7.77 -14.88 -38.32
CA ARG A 732 9.08 -14.62 -37.72
C ARG A 732 9.05 -13.38 -36.83
N VAL A 733 10.06 -13.17 -36.00
CA VAL A 733 10.24 -11.94 -35.20
C VAL A 733 10.06 -10.67 -36.05
N ALA A 734 10.67 -10.64 -37.25
CA ALA A 734 10.57 -9.52 -38.18
C ALA A 734 9.13 -9.25 -38.70
N ASN A 735 8.25 -10.27 -38.72
CA ASN A 735 6.84 -10.07 -39.04
C ASN A 735 6.10 -9.37 -37.89
N ILE A 736 6.54 -9.57 -36.64
CA ILE A 736 5.98 -8.92 -35.45
C ILE A 736 6.40 -7.45 -35.40
N GLU A 737 7.70 -7.18 -35.58
CA GLU A 737 8.25 -5.82 -35.72
C GLU A 737 7.47 -5.02 -36.77
N LYS A 738 7.33 -5.58 -37.98
CA LYS A 738 6.59 -4.96 -39.08
C LYS A 738 5.10 -4.75 -38.78
N ALA A 739 4.44 -5.70 -38.11
CA ALA A 739 3.01 -5.65 -37.86
C ALA A 739 2.63 -4.71 -36.72
N LEU A 740 3.50 -4.54 -35.72
CA LEU A 740 3.27 -3.67 -34.56
C LEU A 740 3.95 -2.30 -34.69
N GLY A 741 4.84 -2.10 -35.67
CA GLY A 741 5.56 -0.85 -35.88
C GLY A 741 6.72 -0.62 -34.89
N VAL A 742 7.25 -1.70 -34.32
CA VAL A 742 8.27 -1.70 -33.25
C VAL A 742 9.58 -2.32 -33.72
N ARG A 743 10.64 -2.21 -32.90
CA ARG A 743 11.87 -3.00 -33.07
C ARG A 743 12.11 -3.91 -31.87
N LYS A 744 12.72 -5.08 -32.12
CA LYS A 744 13.14 -6.01 -31.06
C LYS A 744 14.23 -5.37 -30.20
N ILE A 745 13.93 -5.24 -28.92
CA ILE A 745 14.93 -4.99 -27.88
C ILE A 745 15.56 -6.34 -27.51
N SER A 746 16.90 -6.41 -27.49
CA SER A 746 17.63 -7.69 -27.44
C SER A 746 18.36 -7.96 -26.11
N ASP A 747 18.30 -7.02 -25.16
CA ASP A 747 18.96 -7.10 -23.87
C ASP A 747 18.18 -6.31 -22.79
N TRP A 748 18.41 -6.64 -21.51
CA TRP A 748 17.65 -6.06 -20.40
C TRP A 748 18.01 -4.61 -20.05
N THR A 749 19.19 -4.13 -20.41
CA THR A 749 19.61 -2.74 -20.14
C THR A 749 18.92 -1.80 -21.13
N SER A 750 18.93 -2.14 -22.42
CA SER A 750 18.16 -1.44 -23.45
C SER A 750 16.65 -1.54 -23.20
N TRP A 751 16.18 -2.64 -22.59
CA TRP A 751 14.78 -2.81 -22.17
C TRP A 751 14.38 -1.80 -21.10
N GLN A 752 15.13 -1.74 -19.99
CA GLN A 752 14.90 -0.78 -18.91
C GLN A 752 14.90 0.66 -19.45
N ALA A 753 15.92 1.04 -20.25
CA ALA A 753 15.99 2.36 -20.86
C ALA A 753 14.80 2.65 -21.79
N GLY A 754 14.34 1.68 -22.59
CA GLY A 754 13.15 1.82 -23.42
C GLY A 754 11.86 2.02 -22.61
N LEU A 755 11.70 1.32 -21.49
CA LEU A 755 10.54 1.52 -20.61
C LEU A 755 10.53 2.91 -19.97
N GLU A 756 11.70 3.42 -19.57
CA GLU A 756 11.84 4.76 -18.99
C GLU A 756 11.60 5.88 -20.02
N MET A 757 12.11 5.73 -21.25
CA MET A 757 11.95 6.74 -22.31
C MET A 757 10.55 6.75 -22.93
N ASP A 758 10.01 5.57 -23.28
CA ASP A 758 8.83 5.46 -24.14
C ASP A 758 7.53 5.18 -23.36
N SER A 759 7.61 4.78 -22.08
CA SER A 759 6.47 4.47 -21.19
C SER A 759 5.36 3.64 -21.88
N PRO A 760 5.68 2.44 -22.41
CA PRO A 760 4.75 1.65 -23.22
C PRO A 760 3.54 1.15 -22.41
N LEU A 761 2.40 1.03 -23.09
CA LEU A 761 1.15 0.54 -22.52
C LEU A 761 0.94 -0.98 -22.75
N MET A 762 1.72 -1.59 -23.67
CA MET A 762 1.76 -3.03 -23.85
C MET A 762 3.20 -3.55 -23.93
N LEU A 763 3.49 -4.65 -23.24
CA LEU A 763 4.75 -5.38 -23.38
C LEU A 763 4.50 -6.67 -24.15
N VAL A 764 5.31 -6.94 -25.16
CA VAL A 764 5.30 -8.20 -25.92
C VAL A 764 6.64 -8.90 -25.71
N LEU A 765 6.59 -10.06 -25.05
CA LEU A 765 7.74 -10.81 -24.57
C LEU A 765 7.66 -12.25 -25.11
N LEU A 766 8.53 -12.56 -26.08
CA LEU A 766 8.73 -13.91 -26.61
C LEU A 766 9.95 -14.54 -25.94
N VAL A 767 9.73 -15.26 -24.85
CA VAL A 767 10.81 -15.59 -23.90
C VAL A 767 11.18 -17.07 -23.93
N HIS A 768 12.46 -17.33 -23.69
CA HIS A 768 12.93 -18.64 -23.28
C HIS A 768 13.15 -18.64 -21.77
N LEU A 769 12.59 -19.63 -21.07
CA LEU A 769 12.83 -19.86 -19.65
C LEU A 769 13.80 -21.04 -19.49
N GLU A 770 14.95 -20.79 -18.87
CA GLU A 770 15.91 -21.83 -18.50
C GLU A 770 16.48 -21.54 -17.10
N LYS A 771 16.49 -22.55 -16.21
CA LYS A 771 17.07 -22.45 -14.85
C LYS A 771 16.56 -21.26 -14.02
N LYS A 772 15.29 -20.87 -14.18
CA LYS A 772 14.64 -19.70 -13.54
C LYS A 772 15.23 -18.34 -13.98
N ALA A 773 15.86 -18.28 -15.15
CA ALA A 773 16.19 -17.05 -15.84
C ALA A 773 15.35 -16.94 -17.13
N MET A 774 14.94 -15.71 -17.43
CA MET A 774 14.20 -15.30 -18.60
C MET A 774 15.16 -14.69 -19.63
N TYR A 775 15.22 -15.27 -20.83
CA TYR A 775 16.16 -14.85 -21.87
C TYR A 775 15.44 -14.11 -22.99
N VAL A 776 16.05 -12.99 -23.39
CA VAL A 776 15.80 -12.27 -24.64
C VAL A 776 17.11 -12.17 -25.42
N GLY A 777 17.01 -12.02 -26.74
CA GLY A 777 18.17 -12.15 -27.64
C GLY A 777 18.82 -13.54 -27.53
N GLU A 778 20.14 -13.56 -27.68
CA GLU A 778 20.92 -14.79 -27.86
C GLU A 778 21.20 -15.51 -26.52
N ASN A 779 21.64 -14.78 -25.47
CA ASN A 779 22.06 -15.36 -24.19
C ASN A 779 21.89 -14.43 -22.95
N VAL A 780 21.17 -13.31 -23.04
CA VAL A 780 21.06 -12.36 -21.91
C VAL A 780 19.92 -12.74 -20.98
N GLY A 781 20.24 -13.51 -19.93
CA GLY A 781 19.28 -14.00 -18.94
C GLY A 781 19.04 -13.02 -17.79
N LEU A 782 17.77 -12.76 -17.47
CA LEU A 782 17.33 -12.08 -16.24
C LEU A 782 16.73 -13.10 -15.28
N ASN A 783 17.30 -13.24 -14.09
CA ASN A 783 16.74 -14.11 -13.04
C ASN A 783 15.31 -13.66 -12.70
N LEU A 784 14.35 -14.59 -12.60
CA LEU A 784 12.95 -14.25 -12.32
C LEU A 784 12.79 -13.46 -11.00
N GLY A 785 13.61 -13.77 -9.98
CA GLY A 785 13.64 -13.03 -8.71
C GLY A 785 14.22 -11.61 -8.80
N ALA A 786 14.93 -11.27 -9.87
CA ALA A 786 15.49 -9.93 -10.12
C ALA A 786 14.54 -9.04 -10.95
N ILE A 787 13.37 -9.55 -11.36
CA ILE A 787 12.34 -8.76 -12.06
C ILE A 787 11.74 -7.75 -11.07
N GLY A 788 12.30 -6.54 -11.05
CA GLY A 788 11.76 -5.35 -10.40
C GLY A 788 10.82 -4.54 -11.29
N VAL A 789 10.24 -3.46 -10.73
CA VAL A 789 9.30 -2.55 -11.42
C VAL A 789 9.90 -1.97 -12.70
N GLN A 790 11.21 -1.72 -12.72
CA GLN A 790 11.96 -1.23 -13.89
C GLN A 790 11.95 -2.18 -15.12
N HIS A 791 11.42 -3.40 -15.00
CA HIS A 791 11.25 -4.34 -16.12
C HIS A 791 9.80 -4.42 -16.63
N VAL A 792 8.85 -3.79 -15.95
CA VAL A 792 7.42 -3.75 -16.31
C VAL A 792 6.96 -2.31 -16.61
N GLY A 793 7.53 -1.33 -15.92
CA GLY A 793 7.15 0.08 -16.04
C GLY A 793 5.67 0.26 -15.68
N ASN A 794 4.98 1.07 -16.47
CA ASN A 794 3.56 1.39 -16.29
C ASN A 794 2.61 0.55 -17.19
N ALA A 795 3.10 -0.50 -17.85
CA ALA A 795 2.33 -1.23 -18.84
C ALA A 795 1.19 -2.05 -18.21
N PRO A 796 -0.11 -1.72 -18.45
CA PRO A 796 -1.22 -2.50 -17.91
C PRO A 796 -1.33 -3.90 -18.52
N VAL A 797 -0.82 -4.15 -19.72
CA VAL A 797 -0.98 -5.42 -20.45
C VAL A 797 0.38 -6.01 -20.84
N VAL A 798 0.60 -7.27 -20.51
CA VAL A 798 1.81 -8.03 -20.89
C VAL A 798 1.43 -9.33 -21.60
N ILE A 799 2.00 -9.54 -22.79
CA ILE A 799 1.93 -10.80 -23.53
C ILE A 799 3.27 -11.51 -23.35
N ALA A 800 3.33 -12.53 -22.49
CA ALA A 800 4.54 -13.25 -22.12
C ALA A 800 4.47 -14.72 -22.58
N ILE A 801 4.72 -14.96 -23.86
CA ILE A 801 4.61 -16.28 -24.49
C ILE A 801 5.99 -16.93 -24.58
N GLY A 802 6.09 -18.15 -24.06
CA GLY A 802 7.29 -18.97 -24.02
C GLY A 802 6.95 -20.35 -23.46
N CYS A 803 7.93 -21.24 -23.35
CA CYS A 803 7.68 -22.55 -22.75
C CYS A 803 7.27 -22.42 -21.27
N SER A 804 6.07 -22.90 -20.96
CA SER A 804 5.51 -23.00 -19.61
C SER A 804 5.49 -21.68 -18.82
N THR A 805 5.40 -20.52 -19.48
CA THR A 805 5.42 -19.21 -18.80
C THR A 805 4.30 -19.04 -17.77
N GLY A 806 3.16 -19.72 -17.97
CA GLY A 806 2.00 -19.69 -17.07
C GLY A 806 2.05 -20.66 -15.88
N VAL A 807 3.13 -21.42 -15.71
CA VAL A 807 3.31 -22.39 -14.60
C VAL A 807 4.60 -22.06 -13.83
N GLY A 808 4.57 -22.19 -12.50
CA GLY A 808 5.76 -22.10 -11.66
C GLY A 808 6.12 -23.47 -11.05
N ASP A 809 7.42 -23.81 -11.07
CA ASP A 809 7.95 -25.01 -10.39
C ASP A 809 8.06 -24.85 -8.86
N LEU A 810 8.00 -23.60 -8.39
CA LEU A 810 8.02 -23.21 -6.97
C LEU A 810 6.93 -22.17 -6.68
N PRO A 811 6.37 -22.13 -5.45
CA PRO A 811 5.42 -21.10 -5.04
C PRO A 811 5.96 -19.68 -5.25
N GLY A 812 5.34 -18.94 -6.17
CA GLY A 812 5.74 -17.57 -6.48
C GLY A 812 6.77 -17.40 -7.60
N SER A 813 6.87 -18.37 -8.52
CA SER A 813 7.88 -18.36 -9.60
C SER A 813 7.32 -18.26 -11.03
N SER A 814 6.02 -18.42 -11.22
CA SER A 814 5.36 -18.21 -12.52
C SER A 814 5.50 -16.77 -12.99
N LEU A 815 5.70 -16.61 -14.30
CA LEU A 815 5.95 -15.30 -14.90
C LEU A 815 4.75 -14.34 -14.75
N PRO A 816 3.46 -14.77 -14.84
CA PRO A 816 2.31 -13.94 -14.51
C PRO A 816 2.36 -13.31 -13.13
N LEU A 817 2.58 -14.10 -12.07
CA LEU A 817 2.60 -13.58 -10.70
C LEU A 817 3.79 -12.62 -10.48
N VAL A 818 4.95 -12.95 -11.04
CA VAL A 818 6.13 -12.07 -11.00
C VAL A 818 5.87 -10.74 -11.70
N LEU A 819 5.18 -10.72 -12.85
CA LEU A 819 4.86 -9.49 -13.58
C LEU A 819 3.71 -8.69 -12.93
N GLN A 820 2.66 -9.36 -12.46
CA GLN A 820 1.52 -8.72 -11.78
C GLN A 820 1.97 -8.04 -10.47
N THR A 821 2.84 -8.69 -9.69
CA THR A 821 3.45 -8.07 -8.51
C THR A 821 4.39 -6.90 -8.82
N LYS A 822 4.61 -6.54 -10.10
CA LYS A 822 5.44 -5.39 -10.51
C LYS A 822 4.67 -4.35 -11.33
N GLY A 823 3.35 -4.51 -11.50
CA GLY A 823 2.46 -3.47 -12.04
C GLY A 823 1.53 -3.92 -13.18
N ALA A 824 1.78 -5.08 -13.79
CA ALA A 824 0.93 -5.57 -14.88
C ALA A 824 -0.48 -5.88 -14.37
N ARG A 825 -1.52 -5.34 -15.03
CA ARG A 825 -2.92 -5.59 -14.67
C ARG A 825 -3.41 -6.90 -15.30
N VAL A 826 -3.01 -7.17 -16.54
CA VAL A 826 -3.26 -8.42 -17.28
C VAL A 826 -1.94 -8.99 -17.79
N VAL A 827 -1.72 -10.29 -17.56
CA VAL A 827 -0.63 -11.05 -18.17
C VAL A 827 -1.20 -12.23 -18.93
N VAL A 828 -0.85 -12.36 -20.20
CA VAL A 828 -1.21 -13.51 -21.04
C VAL A 828 0.00 -14.41 -21.21
N ALA A 829 -0.14 -15.69 -20.88
CA ALA A 829 0.94 -16.66 -20.83
C ALA A 829 0.53 -18.02 -21.42
N ALA A 830 1.50 -18.93 -21.56
CA ALA A 830 1.26 -20.28 -22.06
C ALA A 830 1.48 -21.33 -20.96
N MET A 831 0.54 -22.27 -20.82
CA MET A 831 0.56 -23.28 -19.75
C MET A 831 1.53 -24.46 -19.99
N THR A 832 2.11 -24.58 -21.19
CA THR A 832 2.97 -25.71 -21.60
C THR A 832 4.12 -25.24 -22.50
N GLY A 833 5.02 -26.15 -22.90
CA GLY A 833 6.02 -25.88 -23.93
C GLY A 833 5.39 -25.42 -25.25
N VAL A 834 5.82 -24.26 -25.76
CA VAL A 834 5.34 -23.69 -27.03
C VAL A 834 6.47 -23.62 -28.05
N LEU A 835 6.23 -24.15 -29.25
CA LEU A 835 7.18 -24.07 -30.36
C LEU A 835 7.23 -22.64 -30.94
N GLY A 836 8.42 -22.13 -31.25
CA GLY A 836 8.65 -20.74 -31.69
C GLY A 836 7.70 -20.25 -32.77
N ARG A 837 7.47 -21.06 -33.82
CA ARG A 837 6.51 -20.78 -34.91
C ARG A 837 5.09 -20.45 -34.45
N HIS A 838 4.65 -21.06 -33.35
CA HIS A 838 3.31 -20.86 -32.80
C HIS A 838 3.30 -19.72 -31.79
N ALA A 839 4.37 -19.57 -31.00
CA ALA A 839 4.57 -18.46 -30.07
C ALA A 839 4.60 -17.10 -30.81
N ASN A 840 5.41 -16.99 -31.87
CA ASN A 840 5.50 -15.81 -32.73
C ASN A 840 4.13 -15.38 -33.26
N ARG A 841 3.37 -16.35 -33.76
CA ARG A 841 2.04 -16.12 -34.34
C ARG A 841 1.06 -15.61 -33.29
N VAL A 842 0.97 -16.27 -32.14
CA VAL A 842 0.06 -15.86 -31.05
C VAL A 842 0.43 -14.48 -30.51
N ALA A 843 1.70 -14.20 -30.26
CA ALA A 843 2.13 -12.90 -29.75
C ALA A 843 1.74 -11.77 -30.72
N ARG A 844 1.98 -11.95 -32.03
CA ARG A 844 1.57 -11.00 -33.07
C ARG A 844 0.05 -10.82 -33.12
N ASP A 845 -0.68 -11.92 -33.29
CA ASP A 845 -2.12 -11.87 -33.58
C ASP A 845 -2.92 -11.35 -32.38
N LEU A 846 -2.51 -11.72 -31.15
CA LEU A 846 -3.08 -11.19 -29.92
C LEU A 846 -2.75 -9.71 -29.69
N ALA A 847 -1.50 -9.28 -29.92
CA ALA A 847 -1.13 -7.87 -29.79
C ALA A 847 -1.93 -6.98 -30.75
N ILE A 848 -2.10 -7.41 -32.01
CA ILE A 848 -2.94 -6.73 -32.99
C ILE A 848 -4.42 -6.69 -32.53
N LEU A 849 -4.93 -7.79 -31.99
CA LEU A 849 -6.33 -7.88 -31.55
C LEU A 849 -6.61 -6.96 -30.35
N LEU A 850 -5.72 -6.94 -29.35
CA LEU A 850 -5.82 -6.06 -28.18
C LEU A 850 -5.65 -4.59 -28.57
N GLN A 851 -4.69 -4.25 -29.44
CA GLN A 851 -4.51 -2.88 -29.94
C GLN A 851 -5.76 -2.37 -30.68
N LYS A 852 -6.35 -3.20 -31.55
CA LYS A 852 -7.61 -2.87 -32.26
C LYS A 852 -8.79 -2.71 -31.32
N ALA A 853 -8.89 -3.56 -30.29
CA ALA A 853 -9.93 -3.45 -29.28
C ALA A 853 -9.79 -2.17 -28.44
N ALA A 854 -8.57 -1.80 -28.03
CA ALA A 854 -8.33 -0.60 -27.23
C ALA A 854 -8.75 0.70 -27.95
N VAL A 855 -8.50 0.82 -29.26
CA VAL A 855 -8.85 2.02 -30.04
C VAL A 855 -10.27 2.00 -30.63
N SER A 856 -11.04 0.93 -30.42
CA SER A 856 -12.40 0.75 -30.94
C SER A 856 -13.42 1.64 -30.20
N HIS A 857 -14.40 2.18 -30.92
CA HIS A 857 -15.58 2.84 -30.32
C HIS A 857 -16.60 1.85 -29.71
N ARG A 858 -16.45 0.55 -29.99
CA ARG A 858 -17.17 -0.50 -29.26
C ARG A 858 -16.25 -1.00 -28.15
N SER A 859 -16.75 -0.90 -26.92
CA SER A 859 -16.11 -1.52 -25.75
C SER A 859 -16.15 -3.04 -25.86
N ALA A 860 -15.07 -3.71 -25.48
CA ALA A 860 -14.96 -5.16 -25.34
C ALA A 860 -14.23 -5.51 -24.04
N PHE A 861 -14.50 -6.66 -23.43
CA PHE A 861 -13.78 -7.09 -22.23
C PHE A 861 -12.55 -7.94 -22.59
N VAL A 862 -11.45 -7.79 -21.85
CA VAL A 862 -10.21 -8.57 -22.06
C VAL A 862 -10.51 -10.08 -22.06
N GLY A 863 -11.35 -10.58 -21.14
CA GLY A 863 -11.70 -12.01 -21.08
C GLY A 863 -12.35 -12.53 -22.37
N GLU A 864 -13.24 -11.73 -22.98
CA GLU A 864 -13.91 -12.08 -24.25
C GLU A 864 -12.92 -12.11 -25.42
N VAL A 865 -11.99 -11.16 -25.46
CA VAL A 865 -10.93 -11.08 -26.47
C VAL A 865 -10.00 -12.29 -26.40
N ILE A 866 -9.67 -12.76 -25.19
CA ILE A 866 -8.88 -13.98 -24.99
C ILE A 866 -9.64 -15.22 -25.45
N SER A 867 -10.91 -15.40 -25.05
CA SER A 867 -11.72 -16.53 -25.53
C SER A 867 -11.91 -16.51 -27.05
N ALA A 868 -12.07 -15.33 -27.66
CA ALA A 868 -12.12 -15.17 -29.12
C ALA A 868 -10.80 -15.59 -29.80
N MET A 869 -9.64 -15.20 -29.26
CA MET A 869 -8.33 -15.60 -29.77
C MET A 869 -8.12 -17.12 -29.68
N ARG A 870 -8.51 -17.74 -28.56
CA ARG A 870 -8.45 -19.21 -28.38
C ARG A 870 -9.29 -19.95 -29.41
N ARG A 871 -10.51 -19.46 -29.65
CA ARG A 871 -11.39 -20.01 -30.70
C ARG A 871 -10.82 -19.85 -32.10
N GLN A 872 -10.24 -18.69 -32.43
CA GLN A 872 -9.61 -18.48 -33.73
C GLN A 872 -8.48 -19.48 -33.98
N LEU A 873 -7.57 -19.66 -33.00
CA LEU A 873 -6.47 -20.62 -33.09
C LEU A 873 -6.98 -22.06 -33.36
N LEU A 874 -8.01 -22.49 -32.62
CA LEU A 874 -8.61 -23.81 -32.84
C LEU A 874 -9.31 -23.94 -34.20
N ALA A 875 -9.99 -22.90 -34.68
CA ALA A 875 -10.65 -22.90 -35.99
C ALA A 875 -9.65 -23.03 -37.16
N GLU A 876 -8.38 -22.71 -36.90
CA GLU A 876 -7.25 -22.85 -37.82
C GLU A 876 -6.41 -24.11 -37.57
N GLY A 877 -6.84 -24.98 -36.65
CA GLY A 877 -6.19 -26.25 -36.33
C GLY A 877 -5.05 -26.18 -35.31
N LEU A 878 -4.84 -25.03 -34.64
CA LEU A 878 -3.74 -24.85 -33.68
C LEU A 878 -4.16 -25.22 -32.25
N ALA A 879 -3.61 -26.34 -31.75
CA ALA A 879 -3.76 -26.80 -30.36
C ALA A 879 -3.37 -25.74 -29.30
N LEU A 880 -2.53 -24.75 -29.66
CA LEU A 880 -2.14 -23.64 -28.79
C LEU A 880 -3.33 -22.82 -28.27
N GLY A 881 -4.49 -22.85 -28.94
CA GLY A 881 -5.75 -22.28 -28.41
C GLY A 881 -6.21 -22.89 -27.07
N MET A 882 -5.74 -24.08 -26.71
CA MET A 882 -5.97 -24.68 -25.38
C MET A 882 -4.93 -24.27 -24.33
N ALA A 883 -3.75 -23.79 -24.73
CA ALA A 883 -2.64 -23.49 -23.81
C ALA A 883 -2.45 -22.00 -23.49
N VAL A 884 -3.08 -21.08 -24.24
CA VAL A 884 -3.05 -19.64 -23.96
C VAL A 884 -4.08 -19.28 -22.88
N VAL A 885 -3.62 -18.68 -21.78
CA VAL A 885 -4.44 -18.28 -20.62
C VAL A 885 -4.06 -16.85 -20.20
N ALA A 886 -5.04 -16.10 -19.71
CA ALA A 886 -4.84 -14.75 -19.15
C ALA A 886 -5.00 -14.76 -17.62
N PHE A 887 -4.22 -13.91 -16.96
CA PHE A 887 -4.20 -13.69 -15.52
C PHE A 887 -4.51 -12.21 -15.26
N GLY A 888 -5.35 -11.91 -14.28
CA GLY A 888 -5.85 -10.56 -13.96
C GLY A 888 -7.36 -10.42 -14.11
N ASP A 889 -7.84 -9.17 -14.04
CA ASP A 889 -9.25 -8.80 -14.14
C ASP A 889 -9.77 -9.02 -15.58
N ALA A 890 -10.75 -9.91 -15.74
CA ALA A 890 -11.30 -10.26 -17.05
C ALA A 890 -12.27 -9.19 -17.58
N ASP A 891 -12.78 -8.33 -16.72
CA ASP A 891 -13.64 -7.19 -17.05
C ASP A 891 -12.85 -5.91 -17.37
N ILE A 892 -11.51 -5.93 -17.54
CA ILE A 892 -10.83 -4.75 -18.09
C ILE A 892 -11.43 -4.43 -19.46
N VAL A 893 -11.91 -3.20 -19.61
CA VAL A 893 -12.56 -2.73 -20.83
C VAL A 893 -11.50 -2.22 -21.79
N LEU A 894 -11.53 -2.72 -23.02
CA LEU A 894 -10.79 -2.18 -24.15
C LEU A 894 -11.74 -1.34 -25.00
N GLY A 895 -11.36 -0.12 -25.35
CA GLY A 895 -12.13 0.75 -26.23
C GLY A 895 -12.23 2.19 -25.74
N ARG A 896 -12.45 3.10 -26.67
CA ARG A 896 -12.78 4.51 -26.43
C ARG A 896 -14.25 4.65 -26.02
N GLU A 897 -14.55 5.71 -25.27
CA GLU A 897 -15.93 6.17 -25.01
C GLU A 897 -16.54 6.91 -26.20
#